data_AF-A0AAU9VJY2-F1
#
_entry.id   AF-A0AAU9VJY2-F1
#
_cell.length_a   1.000
_cell.length_b   1.000
_cell.length_c   1.000
_cell.angle_alpha   90.00
_cell.angle_beta   90.00
_cell.angle_gamma   90.00
#
_symmetry.space_group_name_H-M   'P 1'
#
loop_
_entity.id
_entity.type
_entity.pdbx_description
1 polymer ?
#
loop_
_entity_poly.entity_id
_entity_poly.type
_entity_poly.pdbx_seq_one_letter_code
_entity_poly.pdbx_strand_id
1 'polypeptide(L)'
;MGFRSLLRLRRPQRAGKLLIFVVAACSISFLFIKYSERNRNASVVIENVVTNLVQPFADEKSTANLSLNVYVWRELCGMNVQDMKQTPTFPYYPDQKEFLNDVFEVSDNTEYYGQRIFGFLQPPTSGPYRFAIASDDSSELWLSESEDPKGKRLISRVFDEKACCGWTKKDELNKYPTQMSRFVSLQRGNRYYIEVIHKQGVGDGFAQVFWSTPSEAEFRLISFEHFRQYSNNSVVLAKKDAYHMAFSNKYQSQFEMKVNMESRRTLKFYSLSLVPKANYLPLCEYKSSAVWNLVWNASVISQYESLKLLYLSNVYPPDDTSMGDSGIVMGWPNRVADKEIVESVVNKTIGSLRRYTSRNYVLERIHRVIHKPDPVYGDRFSLDVEVSLERSKRSFRLSEHVFVKTGSGQLCFQEGIIWKNSVTVYFILPVKNQGNWVYHFINELTIASSLTNDLNFHVMVIDFESRDIDMEKAFNTTLLRDRHTLVKMTGKFYKTLALNEGVARVPSEHDVVFLFDLHIDVPVDIIDSVRKNTIEGRIVFYPIVGRLDCGKSLTDHQGFWAEDGFGLLAMYKSDWNRVGGMDVEKFKYKWGGEDWDFLDRVVRAKLEVERFKYPGLYHHFHHKRGMWDMEPTTSNPLG
;
A
#
# COMPACT_ATOMS: atom_id res chain seq x y z
N MET A 1 -24.18 -38.11 -72.43
CA MET A 1 -25.27 -37.21 -72.87
C MET A 1 -24.76 -35.77 -72.84
N GLY A 2 -24.87 -35.04 -73.96
CA GLY A 2 -24.78 -33.57 -74.10
C GLY A 2 -23.60 -32.84 -73.44
N PHE A 3 -22.41 -32.70 -74.03
CA PHE A 3 -21.98 -31.71 -75.04
C PHE A 3 -22.15 -30.22 -74.70
N ARG A 4 -21.03 -29.52 -74.48
CA ARG A 4 -20.51 -28.30 -75.20
C ARG A 4 -19.47 -27.60 -74.31
N SER A 5 -18.16 -27.64 -74.58
CA SER A 5 -17.39 -26.97 -75.65
C SER A 5 -17.46 -25.44 -75.55
N LEU A 6 -16.42 -24.61 -75.68
CA LEU A 6 -15.01 -24.73 -76.09
C LEU A 6 -14.47 -23.25 -76.14
N LEU A 7 -13.15 -23.04 -75.97
CA LEU A 7 -12.31 -22.04 -76.67
C LEU A 7 -12.45 -20.54 -76.24
N ARG A 8 -11.43 -19.66 -76.21
CA ARG A 8 -10.14 -19.49 -76.95
C ARG A 8 -9.30 -18.41 -76.20
N LEU A 9 -7.97 -18.56 -75.98
CA LEU A 9 -6.81 -18.07 -76.79
C LEU A 9 -6.81 -16.52 -76.99
N ARG A 10 -5.77 -15.68 -76.88
CA ARG A 10 -4.28 -15.66 -77.01
C ARG A 10 -3.82 -14.26 -76.48
N ARG A 11 -2.74 -14.09 -75.68
CA ARG A 11 -1.31 -13.75 -76.04
C ARG A 11 -1.11 -12.40 -76.81
N PRO A 12 0.09 -11.77 -76.84
CA PRO A 12 0.94 -11.17 -75.78
C PRO A 12 1.58 -9.81 -76.25
N GLN A 13 2.61 -9.31 -75.53
CA GLN A 13 3.81 -8.57 -76.02
C GLN A 13 3.90 -7.01 -76.09
N ARG A 14 5.08 -6.56 -75.57
CA ARG A 14 5.96 -5.39 -75.90
C ARG A 14 5.60 -4.03 -75.27
N ALA A 15 6.42 -3.41 -74.42
CA ALA A 15 7.85 -2.99 -74.45
C ALA A 15 8.04 -1.53 -74.91
N GLY A 16 8.67 -0.73 -74.04
CA GLY A 16 9.24 0.61 -74.28
C GLY A 16 9.51 1.33 -72.96
N LYS A 17 10.69 1.16 -72.34
CA LYS A 17 11.81 2.14 -72.23
C LYS A 17 11.33 3.51 -71.70
N LEU A 18 11.86 4.11 -70.63
CA LEU A 18 13.27 4.28 -70.23
C LEU A 18 13.35 4.98 -68.83
N LEU A 19 14.49 4.82 -68.12
CA LEU A 19 15.07 5.66 -67.05
C LEU A 19 14.33 5.63 -65.67
N ILE A 20 14.92 5.30 -64.50
CA ILE A 20 16.16 5.77 -63.84
C ILE A 20 16.67 4.74 -62.79
N PHE A 21 17.99 4.47 -62.83
CA PHE A 21 18.98 4.11 -61.79
C PHE A 21 18.53 3.41 -60.47
N VAL A 22 18.90 2.15 -60.16
CA VAL A 22 20.22 1.53 -59.83
C VAL A 22 20.30 1.16 -58.34
N VAL A 23 20.32 -0.17 -58.10
CA VAL A 23 21.11 -0.94 -57.11
C VAL A 23 20.89 -0.69 -55.62
N ALA A 24 20.22 -1.64 -54.97
CA ALA A 24 20.33 -1.90 -53.53
C ALA A 24 20.44 -3.42 -53.28
N ALA A 25 21.63 -3.97 -53.53
CA ALA A 25 22.01 -5.32 -53.13
C ALA A 25 23.49 -5.31 -52.73
N CYS A 26 23.74 -4.95 -51.48
CA CYS A 26 24.93 -5.25 -50.66
C CYS A 26 24.84 -4.37 -49.40
N SER A 27 24.42 -4.95 -48.25
CA SER A 27 24.75 -4.54 -46.86
C SER A 27 23.67 -5.02 -45.86
N ILE A 28 23.59 -6.32 -45.56
CA ILE A 28 22.81 -6.82 -44.39
C ILE A 28 23.72 -7.49 -43.35
N SER A 29 25.05 -7.40 -43.51
CA SER A 29 26.01 -8.06 -42.60
C SER A 29 26.91 -7.08 -41.82
N PHE A 30 26.42 -5.89 -41.49
CA PHE A 30 27.15 -4.93 -40.62
C PHE A 30 26.30 -4.32 -39.49
N LEU A 31 25.15 -4.90 -39.16
CA LEU A 31 24.23 -4.36 -38.13
C LEU A 31 24.30 -5.07 -36.76
N PHE A 32 25.23 -6.01 -36.55
CA PHE A 32 25.34 -6.74 -35.27
C PHE A 32 26.61 -6.46 -34.43
N ILE A 33 27.49 -5.56 -34.87
CA ILE A 33 28.67 -5.16 -34.07
C ILE A 33 28.82 -3.63 -34.11
N LYS A 34 27.83 -2.91 -33.58
CA LYS A 34 27.98 -1.52 -33.11
C LYS A 34 26.85 -0.99 -32.21
N TYR A 35 26.01 -1.89 -31.68
CA TYR A 35 24.93 -1.52 -30.76
C TYR A 35 25.30 -1.68 -29.27
N SER A 36 26.57 -1.98 -28.97
CA SER A 36 27.05 -2.23 -27.59
C SER A 36 27.94 -1.12 -27.01
N GLU A 37 28.15 0.01 -27.70
CA GLU A 37 28.97 1.11 -27.17
C GLU A 37 28.46 2.49 -27.64
N ARG A 38 27.26 2.89 -27.18
CA ARG A 38 26.90 4.32 -27.14
C ARG A 38 25.68 4.55 -26.24
N ASN A 39 25.89 4.54 -24.92
CA ASN A 39 25.03 5.23 -23.95
C ASN A 39 25.77 5.46 -22.62
N ARG A 40 26.93 6.10 -22.73
CA ARG A 40 27.46 6.95 -21.66
C ARG A 40 27.54 8.36 -22.23
N ASN A 41 26.96 9.31 -21.50
CA ASN A 41 26.87 10.75 -21.79
C ASN A 41 25.74 11.17 -22.74
N ALA A 42 24.53 11.27 -22.19
CA ALA A 42 23.54 12.25 -22.65
C ALA A 42 23.18 13.15 -21.46
N SER A 43 23.95 14.21 -21.30
CA SER A 43 23.56 15.40 -20.53
C SER A 43 22.35 16.01 -21.23
N VAL A 44 21.19 15.97 -20.59
CA VAL A 44 19.98 16.63 -21.08
C VAL A 44 20.18 18.14 -20.92
N VAL A 45 20.37 18.81 -22.05
CA VAL A 45 20.28 20.27 -22.16
C VAL A 45 18.80 20.62 -22.04
N ILE A 46 18.42 21.28 -20.95
CA ILE A 46 17.09 21.88 -20.79
C ILE A 46 17.11 23.19 -21.57
N GLU A 47 16.48 23.21 -22.74
CA GLU A 47 16.18 24.45 -23.45
C GLU A 47 15.11 25.23 -22.67
N ASN A 48 15.49 26.42 -22.22
CA ASN A 48 14.60 27.39 -21.60
C ASN A 48 13.62 27.94 -22.65
N VAL A 49 12.40 27.44 -22.67
CA VAL A 49 11.28 28.11 -23.35
C VAL A 49 10.72 29.17 -22.40
N VAL A 50 11.29 30.38 -22.47
CA VAL A 50 10.69 31.59 -21.90
C VAL A 50 9.69 32.11 -22.93
N THR A 51 8.42 31.77 -22.78
CA THR A 51 7.34 32.49 -23.49
C THR A 51 6.98 33.74 -22.69
N ASN A 52 7.41 34.89 -23.20
CA ASN A 52 6.95 36.21 -22.79
C ASN A 52 5.45 36.35 -23.09
N LEU A 53 4.62 36.41 -22.04
CA LEU A 53 3.29 37.00 -22.10
C LEU A 53 3.28 38.16 -21.11
N VAL A 54 3.60 39.35 -21.61
CA VAL A 54 3.36 40.62 -20.92
C VAL A 54 1.98 41.10 -21.35
N GLN A 55 1.04 41.13 -20.41
CA GLN A 55 -0.07 42.09 -20.43
C GLN A 55 -0.04 42.88 -19.12
N PRO A 56 -0.19 44.22 -19.17
CA PRO A 56 -0.08 45.07 -17.99
C PRO A 56 -1.42 45.16 -17.29
N PHE A 57 -1.49 44.83 -16.00
CA PHE A 57 -2.64 45.19 -15.18
C PHE A 57 -2.22 45.71 -13.81
N ALA A 58 -2.55 47.00 -13.66
CA ALA A 58 -3.00 47.74 -12.50
C ALA A 58 -2.31 47.50 -11.14
N ASP A 59 -1.69 48.57 -10.65
CA ASP A 59 -1.49 48.85 -9.22
C ASP A 59 -2.79 48.61 -8.44
N GLU A 60 -2.94 47.40 -7.91
CA GLU A 60 -3.89 47.11 -6.86
C GLU A 60 -3.23 47.54 -5.55
N LYS A 61 -3.76 48.62 -4.95
CA LYS A 61 -3.34 49.11 -3.64
C LYS A 61 -3.35 47.96 -2.63
N SER A 62 -2.18 47.38 -2.38
CA SER A 62 -1.93 46.33 -1.38
C SER A 62 -2.34 46.83 0.00
N THR A 63 -3.54 46.48 0.46
CA THR A 63 -3.72 46.16 1.88
C THR A 63 -2.75 45.01 2.19
N ALA A 64 -1.63 45.33 2.83
CA ALA A 64 -0.61 44.33 3.12
C ALA A 64 -1.26 43.19 3.94
N ASN A 65 -1.29 41.97 3.40
CA ASN A 65 -1.80 40.82 4.14
C ASN A 65 -0.86 40.57 5.34
N LEU A 66 -1.31 41.01 6.52
CA LEU A 66 -0.61 40.91 7.81
C LEU A 66 -0.74 39.49 8.38
N SER A 67 -0.14 38.53 7.68
CA SER A 67 -0.20 37.12 8.08
C SER A 67 1.05 36.34 7.71
N LEU A 68 1.24 35.19 8.34
CA LEU A 68 2.17 34.14 7.88
C LEU A 68 1.36 33.01 7.26
N ASN A 69 1.95 32.28 6.31
CA ASN A 69 1.37 31.06 5.76
C ASN A 69 1.60 29.91 6.74
N VAL A 70 0.62 29.04 6.91
CA VAL A 70 0.72 27.81 7.71
C VAL A 70 0.37 26.63 6.80
N TYR A 71 1.35 25.81 6.48
CA TYR A 71 1.18 24.62 5.64
C TYR A 71 1.27 23.37 6.51
N VAL A 72 0.26 22.50 6.47
CA VAL A 72 0.16 21.33 7.36
C VAL A 72 0.13 20.03 6.55
N TRP A 73 0.95 19.06 6.96
CA TRP A 73 1.01 17.70 6.45
C TRP A 73 0.48 16.76 7.54
N ARG A 74 -0.55 15.98 7.21
CA ARG A 74 -1.20 15.04 8.13
C ARG A 74 -0.59 13.64 7.99
N GLU A 75 -0.92 12.75 8.92
CA GLU A 75 -0.50 11.34 8.90
C GLU A 75 1.02 11.14 8.91
N LEU A 76 1.75 12.04 9.56
CA LEU A 76 3.19 11.94 9.75
C LEU A 76 3.48 11.47 11.17
N CYS A 77 3.91 10.23 11.34
CA CYS A 77 4.27 9.68 12.64
C CYS A 77 5.52 10.34 13.26
N GLY A 78 5.68 10.16 14.57
CA GLY A 78 6.89 10.57 15.30
C GLY A 78 7.01 12.07 15.56
N MET A 79 8.11 12.45 16.18
CA MET A 79 8.40 13.83 16.63
C MET A 79 9.57 14.46 15.87
N ASN A 80 10.27 13.72 15.02
CA ASN A 80 11.47 14.20 14.36
C ASN A 80 11.14 15.07 13.14
N VAL A 81 11.57 16.32 13.17
CA VAL A 81 11.42 17.29 12.07
C VAL A 81 12.09 16.83 10.76
N GLN A 82 13.07 15.93 10.82
CA GLN A 82 13.72 15.39 9.63
C GLN A 82 12.77 14.49 8.82
N ASP A 83 11.88 13.76 9.49
CA ASP A 83 10.93 12.85 8.83
C ASP A 83 9.98 13.65 7.94
N MET A 84 9.54 14.82 8.41
CA MET A 84 8.75 15.76 7.63
C MET A 84 9.49 16.27 6.39
N LYS A 85 10.78 16.60 6.51
CA LYS A 85 11.61 17.11 5.40
C LYS A 85 11.88 16.06 4.33
N GLN A 86 11.82 14.78 4.68
CA GLN A 86 12.01 13.65 3.78
C GLN A 86 10.70 13.23 3.08
N THR A 87 9.55 13.75 3.53
CA THR A 87 8.27 13.53 2.85
C THR A 87 8.32 14.11 1.43
N PRO A 88 8.00 13.32 0.39
CA PRO A 88 8.13 13.77 -1.01
C PRO A 88 7.31 15.01 -1.40
N THR A 89 6.24 15.30 -0.65
CA THR A 89 5.36 16.44 -0.89
C THR A 89 5.83 17.72 -0.18
N PHE A 90 6.78 17.61 0.74
CA PHE A 90 7.38 18.76 1.42
C PHE A 90 8.37 19.48 0.48
N PRO A 91 8.43 20.83 0.47
CA PRO A 91 7.66 21.79 1.26
C PRO A 91 6.44 22.39 0.53
N TYR A 92 6.07 21.88 -0.65
CA TYR A 92 5.19 22.60 -1.59
C TYR A 92 3.74 22.11 -1.62
N TYR A 93 3.49 20.85 -1.25
CA TYR A 93 2.18 20.19 -1.40
C TYR A 93 1.65 19.70 -0.06
N PRO A 94 1.28 20.62 0.86
CA PRO A 94 0.65 20.24 2.12
C PRO A 94 -0.76 19.67 1.90
N ASP A 95 -1.32 19.11 2.96
CA ASP A 95 -2.72 18.68 3.00
C ASP A 95 -3.65 19.85 3.30
N GLN A 96 -3.20 20.80 4.12
CA GLN A 96 -3.95 21.99 4.49
C GLN A 96 -3.09 23.25 4.34
N LYS A 97 -3.74 24.35 3.96
CA LYS A 97 -3.15 25.68 3.86
C LYS A 97 -3.98 26.64 4.68
N GLU A 98 -3.36 27.25 5.66
CA GLU A 98 -3.95 28.16 6.62
C GLU A 98 -3.10 29.43 6.73
N PHE A 99 -3.56 30.38 7.54
CA PHE A 99 -2.87 31.64 7.78
C PHE A 99 -2.85 31.96 9.26
N LEU A 100 -1.73 32.52 9.72
CA LEU A 100 -1.57 33.03 11.07
C LEU A 100 -1.62 34.56 11.05
N ASN A 101 -2.63 35.15 11.69
CA ASN A 101 -2.94 36.59 11.62
C ASN A 101 -3.22 37.22 13.00
N ASP A 102 -2.68 36.65 14.08
CA ASP A 102 -2.79 37.18 15.44
C ASP A 102 -1.41 37.31 16.12
N VAL A 103 -0.97 36.34 16.91
CA VAL A 103 0.39 36.28 17.44
C VAL A 103 1.15 35.12 16.80
N PHE A 104 2.48 35.04 16.94
CA PHE A 104 3.26 33.90 16.45
C PHE A 104 3.06 32.67 17.34
N GLU A 105 1.83 32.17 17.39
CA GLU A 105 1.41 30.95 18.07
C GLU A 105 0.45 30.19 17.16
N VAL A 106 0.73 28.90 16.96
CA VAL A 106 -0.21 27.96 16.34
C VAL A 106 -0.50 26.87 17.36
N SER A 107 -1.77 26.54 17.54
CA SER A 107 -2.22 25.41 18.37
C SER A 107 -3.07 24.49 17.50
N ASP A 108 -2.69 23.22 17.45
CA ASP A 108 -3.41 22.15 16.80
C ASP A 108 -3.19 20.87 17.62
N ASN A 109 -4.17 20.55 18.46
CA ASN A 109 -4.14 19.42 19.38
C ASN A 109 -4.46 18.08 18.68
N THR A 110 -4.22 17.98 17.37
CA THR A 110 -4.27 16.71 16.65
C THR A 110 -2.94 15.98 16.70
N GLU A 111 -2.98 14.68 16.48
CA GLU A 111 -1.79 13.85 16.50
C GLU A 111 -1.18 13.72 15.10
N TYR A 112 0.11 13.39 15.07
CA TYR A 112 0.84 12.92 13.88
C TYR A 112 0.76 13.87 12.69
N TYR A 113 1.20 15.11 12.87
CA TYR A 113 1.33 16.08 11.79
C TYR A 113 2.71 16.73 11.76
N GLY A 114 3.03 17.35 10.63
CA GLY A 114 4.11 18.31 10.51
C GLY A 114 3.57 19.61 9.94
N GLN A 115 4.09 20.74 10.37
CA GLN A 115 3.69 22.04 9.87
C GLN A 115 4.86 22.96 9.56
N ARG A 116 4.66 23.80 8.54
CA ARG A 116 5.59 24.84 8.11
C ARG A 116 4.89 26.19 8.20
N ILE A 117 5.35 27.04 9.11
CA ILE A 117 4.84 28.40 9.30
C ILE A 117 5.84 29.34 8.67
N PHE A 118 5.48 30.13 7.67
CA PHE A 118 6.45 30.94 6.94
C PHE A 118 5.88 32.21 6.31
N GLY A 119 6.74 33.22 6.22
CA GLY A 119 6.38 34.52 5.69
C GLY A 119 7.56 35.48 5.78
N PHE A 120 7.26 36.76 5.96
CA PHE A 120 8.26 37.74 6.29
C PHE A 120 7.96 38.43 7.62
N LEU A 121 9.02 38.70 8.36
CA LEU A 121 9.03 39.55 9.54
C LEU A 121 9.48 40.96 9.15
N GLN A 122 8.76 41.98 9.59
CA GLN A 122 9.11 43.39 9.43
C GLN A 122 9.28 44.05 10.81
N PRO A 123 10.52 44.35 11.23
CA PRO A 123 10.80 44.87 12.57
C PRO A 123 10.36 46.34 12.72
N PRO A 124 9.82 46.75 13.87
CA PRO A 124 9.39 48.12 14.13
C PRO A 124 10.54 49.10 14.34
N THR A 125 11.70 48.63 14.79
CA THR A 125 12.89 49.45 15.10
C THR A 125 14.15 48.79 14.54
N SER A 126 15.19 49.58 14.32
CA SER A 126 16.51 49.06 13.94
C SER A 126 17.30 48.71 15.19
N GLY A 127 18.00 47.58 15.19
CA GLY A 127 18.88 47.18 16.28
C GLY A 127 18.99 45.67 16.48
N PRO A 128 19.58 45.24 17.61
CA PRO A 128 19.72 43.83 17.93
C PRO A 128 18.39 43.23 18.43
N TYR A 129 17.95 42.17 17.78
CA TYR A 129 16.83 41.33 18.19
C TYR A 129 17.34 39.97 18.67
N ARG A 130 16.64 39.35 19.62
CA ARG A 130 16.88 37.95 20.00
C ARG A 130 15.58 37.19 19.81
N PHE A 131 15.64 35.96 19.31
CA PHE A 131 14.47 35.12 19.10
C PHE A 131 14.47 33.95 20.07
N ALA A 132 13.28 33.47 20.42
CA ALA A 132 13.12 32.21 21.14
C ALA A 132 11.95 31.40 20.59
N ILE A 133 11.96 30.09 20.80
CA ILE A 133 10.92 29.15 20.36
C ILE A 133 10.51 28.19 21.48
N ALA A 134 9.22 27.91 21.57
CA ALA A 134 8.62 26.86 22.41
C ALA A 134 7.64 26.03 21.56
N SER A 135 7.58 24.72 21.77
CA SER A 135 6.64 23.85 21.06
C SER A 135 6.39 22.57 21.82
N ASP A 136 5.15 22.07 21.77
CA ASP A 136 4.92 20.65 22.03
C ASP A 136 5.52 19.86 20.86
N ASP A 137 6.29 18.84 21.18
CA ASP A 137 7.22 18.19 20.26
C ASP A 137 8.18 19.14 19.49
N SER A 138 8.87 18.62 18.48
CA SER A 138 10.12 19.21 18.01
C SER A 138 9.89 20.30 16.97
N SER A 139 10.63 21.39 17.09
CA SER A 139 10.58 22.49 16.13
C SER A 139 11.94 23.11 15.84
N GLU A 140 12.03 23.77 14.70
CA GLU A 140 13.18 24.54 14.23
C GLU A 140 12.71 25.92 13.75
N LEU A 141 13.40 26.97 14.20
CA LEU A 141 13.20 28.35 13.76
C LEU A 141 14.33 28.77 12.82
N TRP A 142 13.96 29.19 11.62
CA TRP A 142 14.84 29.64 10.55
C TRP A 142 14.59 31.11 10.23
N LEU A 143 15.67 31.87 10.05
CA LEU A 143 15.61 33.29 9.69
C LEU A 143 16.63 33.60 8.60
N SER A 144 16.22 34.36 7.60
CA SER A 144 17.10 34.94 6.58
C SER A 144 17.50 36.36 6.98
N GLU A 145 18.71 36.76 6.61
CA GLU A 145 19.20 38.14 6.76
C GLU A 145 18.60 39.10 5.71
N SER A 146 17.71 38.60 4.84
CA SER A 146 17.03 39.35 3.79
C SER A 146 15.64 38.76 3.47
N GLU A 147 14.99 39.28 2.43
CA GLU A 147 13.77 38.70 1.87
C GLU A 147 14.00 37.35 1.17
N ASP A 148 15.25 37.00 0.81
CA ASP A 148 15.51 35.75 0.08
C ASP A 148 15.40 34.52 1.01
N PRO A 149 14.44 33.60 0.80
CA PRO A 149 14.32 32.38 1.60
C PRO A 149 15.52 31.44 1.46
N LYS A 150 16.33 31.55 0.39
CA LYS A 150 17.55 30.74 0.23
C LYS A 150 18.65 31.11 1.23
N GLY A 151 18.61 32.33 1.76
CA GLY A 151 19.57 32.83 2.75
C GLY A 151 19.27 32.43 4.19
N LYS A 152 18.18 31.69 4.44
CA LYS A 152 17.74 31.32 5.79
C LYS A 152 18.76 30.43 6.52
N ARG A 153 18.92 30.67 7.81
CA ARG A 153 19.78 29.91 8.72
C ARG A 153 18.97 29.46 9.93
N LEU A 154 19.27 28.28 10.46
CA LEU A 154 18.69 27.81 11.72
C LEU A 154 19.20 28.71 12.86
N ILE A 155 18.29 29.31 13.62
CA ILE A 155 18.64 30.23 14.71
C ILE A 155 18.21 29.73 16.08
N SER A 156 17.19 28.85 16.16
CA SER A 156 16.72 28.23 17.41
C SER A 156 15.97 26.93 17.13
N ARG A 157 15.82 26.05 18.11
CA ARG A 157 15.09 24.77 18.01
C ARG A 157 14.68 24.20 19.37
N VAL A 158 13.69 23.31 19.38
CA VAL A 158 13.17 22.61 20.58
C VAL A 158 13.62 21.15 20.59
N PHE A 159 14.93 20.94 20.71
CA PHE A 159 15.60 19.65 20.97
C PHE A 159 17.10 19.91 21.10
N ASP A 160 17.83 19.03 21.77
CA ASP A 160 19.30 19.12 21.91
C ASP A 160 20.03 18.47 20.72
N GLU A 161 21.35 18.67 20.55
CA GLU A 161 22.16 18.01 19.51
C GLU A 161 22.21 16.49 19.66
N LYS A 162 22.12 15.99 20.90
CA LYS A 162 22.19 14.57 21.21
C LYS A 162 20.84 13.86 21.14
N ALA A 163 19.75 14.62 21.08
CA ALA A 163 18.39 14.09 21.05
C ALA A 163 17.80 14.26 19.66
N CYS A 164 17.06 13.26 19.19
CA CYS A 164 16.36 13.33 17.90
C CYS A 164 15.19 14.31 17.90
N CYS A 165 14.78 14.71 19.10
CA CYS A 165 13.41 15.04 19.41
C CYS A 165 13.34 15.67 20.81
N GLY A 166 12.39 16.56 21.03
CA GLY A 166 12.16 17.31 22.27
C GLY A 166 10.79 17.99 22.26
N TRP A 167 10.39 18.55 23.39
CA TRP A 167 9.12 19.26 23.59
C TRP A 167 9.24 20.24 24.76
N THR A 168 8.42 21.27 24.84
CA THR A 168 8.31 22.21 25.97
C THR A 168 6.85 22.42 26.38
N LYS A 169 6.61 22.96 27.56
CA LYS A 169 5.32 23.58 27.89
C LYS A 169 5.17 24.91 27.15
N LYS A 170 3.93 25.43 27.06
CA LYS A 170 3.70 26.80 26.57
C LYS A 170 4.51 27.79 27.42
N ASP A 171 5.09 28.78 26.74
CA ASP A 171 5.91 29.85 27.32
C ASP A 171 7.21 29.40 28.04
N GLU A 172 7.57 28.12 27.96
CA GLU A 172 8.78 27.57 28.59
C GLU A 172 10.01 27.77 27.69
N LEU A 173 10.79 28.82 27.95
CA LEU A 173 11.94 29.20 27.12
C LEU A 173 13.31 28.74 27.64
N ASN A 174 13.35 28.06 28.79
CA ASN A 174 14.57 27.73 29.52
C ASN A 174 14.86 26.22 29.63
N LYS A 175 14.17 25.37 28.86
CA LYS A 175 14.34 23.91 28.90
C LYS A 175 15.55 23.43 28.09
N TYR A 176 15.76 23.99 26.90
CA TYR A 176 16.92 23.69 26.06
C TYR A 176 17.76 24.95 25.78
N PRO A 177 19.10 24.86 25.78
CA PRO A 177 19.97 25.99 25.44
C PRO A 177 19.80 26.45 23.98
N THR A 178 19.25 25.58 23.13
CA THR A 178 19.00 25.80 21.71
C THR A 178 17.69 26.54 21.42
N GLN A 179 16.85 26.80 22.44
CA GLN A 179 15.59 27.53 22.26
C GLN A 179 15.77 29.02 22.00
N MET A 180 16.93 29.60 22.32
CA MET A 180 17.20 31.02 22.16
C MET A 180 18.30 31.28 21.13
N SER A 181 18.07 32.23 20.23
CA SER A 181 19.06 32.63 19.24
C SER A 181 20.18 33.48 19.84
N ARG A 182 21.26 33.64 19.08
CA ARG A 182 22.16 34.79 19.20
C ARG A 182 21.43 36.08 18.80
N PHE A 183 21.98 37.24 19.15
CA PHE A 183 21.46 38.50 18.65
C PHE A 183 21.57 38.59 17.12
N VAL A 184 20.53 39.11 16.48
CA VAL A 184 20.42 39.35 15.04
C VAL A 184 20.11 40.83 14.83
N SER A 185 20.96 41.53 14.08
CA SER A 185 20.73 42.96 13.78
C SER A 185 19.74 43.10 12.63
N LEU A 186 18.58 43.70 12.92
CA LEU A 186 17.55 43.98 11.93
C LEU A 186 17.39 45.48 11.72
N GLN A 187 16.95 45.87 10.53
CA GLN A 187 16.71 47.26 10.16
C GLN A 187 15.20 47.50 10.01
N ARG A 188 14.72 48.58 10.63
CA ARG A 188 13.32 49.01 10.54
C ARG A 188 12.87 49.08 9.08
N GLY A 189 11.70 48.51 8.80
CA GLY A 189 11.07 48.60 7.49
C GLY A 189 11.53 47.54 6.49
N ASN A 190 12.70 46.91 6.68
CA ASN A 190 13.11 45.78 5.84
C ASN A 190 12.28 44.53 6.17
N ARG A 191 12.08 43.65 5.18
CA ARG A 191 11.45 42.34 5.39
C ARG A 191 12.52 41.26 5.48
N TYR A 192 12.31 40.32 6.39
CA TYR A 192 13.22 39.21 6.65
C TYR A 192 12.43 37.91 6.57
N TYR A 193 12.85 36.97 5.73
CA TYR A 193 12.16 35.69 5.63
C TYR A 193 12.28 34.91 6.94
N ILE A 194 11.15 34.47 7.49
CA ILE A 194 11.07 33.68 8.73
C ILE A 194 10.30 32.39 8.47
N GLU A 195 10.75 31.29 9.06
CA GLU A 195 10.14 29.97 8.92
C GLU A 195 10.27 29.13 10.18
N VAL A 196 9.18 28.49 10.58
CA VAL A 196 9.18 27.42 11.57
C VAL A 196 8.86 26.11 10.86
N ILE A 197 9.66 25.07 11.14
CA ILE A 197 9.34 23.68 10.83
C ILE A 197 9.04 23.00 12.15
N HIS A 198 7.85 22.45 12.32
CA HIS A 198 7.38 21.85 13.56
C HIS A 198 6.77 20.48 13.29
N LYS A 199 7.04 19.53 14.17
CA LYS A 199 6.57 18.15 14.08
C LYS A 199 5.84 17.80 15.37
N GLN A 200 4.59 17.38 15.25
CA GLN A 200 3.76 16.89 16.34
C GLN A 200 3.57 15.37 16.25
N GLY A 201 3.89 14.68 17.32
CA GLY A 201 3.55 13.30 17.63
C GLY A 201 2.20 13.22 18.31
N VAL A 202 2.17 13.19 19.64
CA VAL A 202 0.94 13.08 20.45
C VAL A 202 0.89 14.19 21.49
N GLY A 203 -0.29 14.61 21.93
CA GLY A 203 -0.44 15.62 22.99
C GLY A 203 -1.09 16.93 22.54
N ASP A 204 -0.69 18.04 23.15
CA ASP A 204 -1.36 19.34 23.06
C ASP A 204 -1.08 20.08 21.75
N GLY A 205 0.02 19.79 21.06
CA GLY A 205 0.34 20.29 19.72
C GLY A 205 0.33 21.80 19.57
N PHE A 206 1.48 22.45 19.77
CA PHE A 206 1.62 23.89 19.55
C PHE A 206 3.04 24.30 19.13
N ALA A 207 3.16 25.49 18.55
CA ALA A 207 4.44 26.16 18.31
C ALA A 207 4.32 27.68 18.54
N GLN A 208 5.24 28.25 19.30
CA GLN A 208 5.30 29.67 19.69
C GLN A 208 6.66 30.27 19.35
N VAL A 209 6.69 31.47 18.76
CA VAL A 209 7.92 32.23 18.51
C VAL A 209 7.87 33.57 19.23
N PHE A 210 8.92 33.82 19.99
CA PHE A 210 9.11 35.03 20.78
C PHE A 210 10.26 35.84 20.22
N TRP A 211 10.25 37.13 20.53
CA TRP A 211 11.40 38.00 20.35
C TRP A 211 11.63 38.91 21.56
N SER A 212 12.87 39.32 21.76
CA SER A 212 13.21 40.54 22.48
C SER A 212 13.71 41.58 21.49
N THR A 213 13.39 42.84 21.76
CA THR A 213 13.62 43.97 20.84
C THR A 213 14.68 44.90 21.41
N PRO A 214 15.24 45.84 20.61
CA PRO A 214 16.17 46.84 21.12
C PRO A 214 15.58 47.71 22.24
N SER A 215 14.26 47.90 22.26
CA SER A 215 13.53 48.69 23.26
C SER A 215 13.01 47.88 24.44
N GLU A 216 12.93 46.56 24.32
CA GLU A 216 12.33 45.68 25.31
C GLU A 216 13.10 44.36 25.41
N ALA A 217 13.74 44.15 26.56
CA ALA A 217 14.59 42.99 26.79
C ALA A 217 13.81 41.70 27.09
N GLU A 218 12.56 41.81 27.57
CA GLU A 218 11.70 40.65 27.83
C GLU A 218 11.22 40.00 26.53
N PHE A 219 11.11 38.68 26.54
CA PHE A 219 10.59 37.93 25.40
C PHE A 219 9.06 38.06 25.35
N ARG A 220 8.54 38.50 24.20
CA ARG A 220 7.11 38.51 23.90
C ARG A 220 6.82 37.77 22.60
N LEU A 221 5.63 37.20 22.49
CA LEU A 221 5.13 36.67 21.22
C LEU A 221 5.12 37.78 20.16
N ILE A 222 5.47 37.44 18.93
CA ILE A 222 5.49 38.40 17.82
C ILE A 222 4.06 38.65 17.35
N SER A 223 3.61 39.91 17.37
CA SER A 223 2.28 40.30 16.87
C SER A 223 2.21 40.34 15.33
N PHE A 224 1.02 40.05 14.78
CA PHE A 224 0.73 40.00 13.34
C PHE A 224 1.02 41.29 12.59
N GLU A 225 1.05 42.43 13.28
CA GLU A 225 1.42 43.72 12.72
C GLU A 225 2.81 43.69 12.05
N HIS A 226 3.67 42.77 12.50
CA HIS A 226 5.02 42.55 11.99
C HIS A 226 5.10 41.45 10.93
N PHE A 227 4.00 40.78 10.59
CA PHE A 227 3.98 39.74 9.57
C PHE A 227 3.67 40.31 8.19
N ARG A 228 4.29 39.74 7.16
CA ARG A 228 3.87 39.93 5.77
C ARG A 228 3.77 38.55 5.13
N GLN A 229 2.65 38.32 4.45
CA GLN A 229 2.42 37.06 3.79
C GLN A 229 3.46 36.82 2.68
N TYR A 230 3.95 35.58 2.59
CA TYR A 230 4.77 35.15 1.46
C TYR A 230 3.87 34.64 0.32
N SER A 231 3.94 35.29 -0.84
CA SER A 231 3.34 34.82 -2.09
C SER A 231 4.44 34.43 -3.07
N ASN A 232 4.31 33.26 -3.69
CA ASN A 232 5.19 32.85 -4.78
C ASN A 232 4.34 32.66 -6.05
N ASN A 233 4.61 33.47 -7.05
CA ASN A 233 3.90 33.46 -8.34
C ASN A 233 4.46 32.41 -9.32
N SER A 234 5.39 31.55 -8.90
CA SER A 234 5.81 30.41 -9.72
C SER A 234 4.63 29.47 -9.97
N VAL A 235 4.43 29.04 -11.21
CA VAL A 235 3.40 28.04 -11.57
C VAL A 235 3.63 26.77 -10.74
N VAL A 236 2.82 26.59 -9.69
CA VAL A 236 2.84 25.37 -8.89
C VAL A 236 2.12 24.31 -9.71
N LEU A 237 2.83 23.24 -10.07
CA LEU A 237 2.26 22.05 -10.69
C LEU A 237 1.03 21.59 -9.89
N ALA A 238 -0.03 21.11 -10.54
CA ALA A 238 -1.21 20.63 -9.81
C ALA A 238 -0.82 19.53 -8.80
N LYS A 239 -1.42 19.51 -7.59
CA LYS A 239 -1.10 18.54 -6.52
C LYS A 239 -1.08 17.09 -7.03
N LYS A 240 -2.04 16.73 -7.89
CA LYS A 240 -2.13 15.39 -8.52
C LYS A 240 -0.92 15.02 -9.39
N ASP A 241 -0.35 15.99 -10.10
CA ASP A 241 0.80 15.78 -10.96
C ASP A 241 2.10 15.70 -10.15
N ALA A 242 2.19 16.48 -9.07
CA ALA A 242 3.27 16.36 -8.11
C ALA A 242 3.27 15.01 -7.39
N TYR A 243 2.09 14.52 -7.00
CA TYR A 243 1.93 13.17 -6.43
C TYR A 243 2.40 12.11 -7.41
N HIS A 244 1.97 12.20 -8.68
CA HIS A 244 2.43 11.27 -9.70
C HIS A 244 3.97 11.26 -9.79
N MET A 245 4.60 12.43 -9.95
CA MET A 245 6.06 12.53 -10.04
C MET A 245 6.79 12.00 -8.80
N ALA A 246 6.23 12.25 -7.61
CA ALA A 246 6.84 11.88 -6.34
C ALA A 246 6.72 10.38 -6.02
N PHE A 247 5.62 9.73 -6.40
CA PHE A 247 5.30 8.38 -5.94
C PHE A 247 5.39 7.31 -7.03
N SER A 248 5.27 7.65 -8.33
CA SER A 248 5.35 6.66 -9.42
C SER A 248 6.71 5.96 -9.48
N ASN A 249 7.79 6.65 -9.12
CA ASN A 249 9.16 6.15 -9.23
C ASN A 249 9.68 5.46 -7.96
N LYS A 250 8.89 5.39 -6.87
CA LYS A 250 9.27 4.65 -5.65
C LYS A 250 9.40 3.15 -5.87
N TYR A 251 8.85 2.64 -6.97
CA TYR A 251 8.96 1.26 -7.43
C TYR A 251 10.39 0.71 -7.32
N GLN A 252 11.42 1.43 -7.79
CA GLN A 252 12.78 0.88 -7.86
C GLN A 252 13.36 0.56 -6.48
N SER A 253 13.23 1.50 -5.53
CA SER A 253 13.72 1.29 -4.16
C SER A 253 12.93 0.19 -3.43
N GLN A 254 11.62 0.12 -3.65
CA GLN A 254 10.76 -0.91 -3.04
C GLN A 254 11.05 -2.30 -3.64
N PHE A 255 11.30 -2.37 -4.95
CA PHE A 255 11.68 -3.60 -5.64
C PHE A 255 12.98 -4.17 -5.09
N GLU A 256 14.02 -3.35 -4.97
CA GLU A 256 15.31 -3.78 -4.42
C GLU A 256 15.18 -4.28 -2.97
N MET A 257 14.36 -3.60 -2.17
CA MET A 257 14.06 -4.02 -0.79
C MET A 257 13.39 -5.40 -0.75
N LYS A 258 12.30 -5.62 -1.49
CA LYS A 258 11.61 -6.92 -1.50
C LYS A 258 12.47 -8.05 -2.05
N VAL A 259 13.27 -7.79 -3.08
CA VAL A 259 14.22 -8.79 -3.62
C VAL A 259 15.25 -9.22 -2.57
N ASN A 260 15.68 -8.31 -1.70
CA ASN A 260 16.65 -8.62 -0.65
C ASN A 260 16.01 -9.35 0.54
N MET A 261 14.74 -9.10 0.83
CA MET A 261 13.99 -9.80 1.88
C MET A 261 13.54 -11.19 1.45
N GLU A 262 13.12 -11.34 0.20
CA GLU A 262 12.67 -12.61 -0.33
C GLU A 262 13.83 -13.54 -0.64
N SER A 263 13.75 -14.78 -0.17
CA SER A 263 14.80 -15.74 -0.47
C SER A 263 14.79 -16.03 -1.98
N ARG A 264 15.98 -15.99 -2.63
CA ARG A 264 16.12 -16.37 -4.05
C ARG A 264 15.51 -17.75 -4.36
N ARG A 265 15.45 -18.64 -3.36
CA ARG A 265 14.85 -19.97 -3.47
C ARG A 265 13.32 -19.91 -3.45
N THR A 266 12.72 -19.03 -2.64
CA THR A 266 11.27 -18.77 -2.60
C THR A 266 10.78 -18.22 -3.93
N LEU A 267 11.46 -17.20 -4.48
CA LEU A 267 11.10 -16.64 -5.79
C LEU A 267 11.23 -17.68 -6.90
N LYS A 268 12.28 -18.50 -6.87
CA LYS A 268 12.46 -19.59 -7.83
C LYS A 268 11.32 -20.61 -7.77
N PHE A 269 10.79 -20.92 -6.59
CA PHE A 269 9.72 -21.91 -6.41
C PHE A 269 8.47 -21.58 -7.24
N TYR A 270 8.03 -20.32 -7.23
CA TYR A 270 6.86 -19.88 -7.99
C TYR A 270 7.07 -19.90 -9.51
N SER A 271 8.32 -19.89 -9.97
CA SER A 271 8.66 -20.05 -11.40
C SER A 271 8.75 -21.51 -11.88
N LEU A 272 8.69 -22.49 -10.96
CA LEU A 272 8.80 -23.91 -11.31
C LEU A 272 7.53 -24.42 -12.00
N SER A 273 7.71 -25.35 -12.94
CA SER A 273 6.58 -26.07 -13.54
C SER A 273 5.83 -26.88 -12.49
N LEU A 274 4.49 -26.75 -12.47
CA LEU A 274 3.63 -27.49 -11.57
C LEU A 274 3.55 -28.98 -11.95
N VAL A 275 3.59 -29.86 -10.95
CA VAL A 275 3.23 -31.27 -11.11
C VAL A 275 1.70 -31.35 -11.26
N PRO A 276 1.17 -31.88 -12.37
CA PRO A 276 -0.26 -31.92 -12.59
C PRO A 276 -0.93 -32.85 -11.58
N LYS A 277 -2.08 -32.42 -11.05
CA LYS A 277 -2.95 -33.28 -10.24
C LYS A 277 -3.39 -34.49 -11.08
N ALA A 278 -3.20 -35.68 -10.54
CA ALA A 278 -3.60 -36.94 -11.17
C ALA A 278 -3.99 -37.95 -10.08
N ASN A 279 -4.33 -39.19 -10.45
CA ASN A 279 -4.88 -40.19 -9.52
C ASN A 279 -3.79 -40.92 -8.70
N TYR A 280 -2.73 -40.22 -8.29
CA TYR A 280 -1.67 -40.80 -7.45
C TYR A 280 -2.06 -40.90 -5.97
N LEU A 281 -3.15 -40.26 -5.54
CA LEU A 281 -3.82 -40.54 -4.28
C LEU A 281 -5.28 -40.89 -4.55
N PRO A 282 -5.91 -41.76 -3.75
CA PRO A 282 -7.34 -42.05 -3.86
C PRO A 282 -8.16 -40.81 -3.53
N LEU A 283 -9.37 -40.72 -4.08
CA LEU A 283 -10.38 -39.73 -3.65
C LEU A 283 -11.07 -40.20 -2.38
N CYS A 284 -11.45 -39.25 -1.53
CA CYS A 284 -12.21 -39.50 -0.32
C CYS A 284 -13.23 -38.39 -0.06
N GLU A 285 -14.36 -38.77 0.55
CA GLU A 285 -15.34 -37.83 1.07
C GLU A 285 -14.67 -36.90 2.08
N TYR A 286 -14.88 -35.59 1.94
CA TYR A 286 -14.35 -34.59 2.85
C TYR A 286 -15.45 -34.00 3.72
N LYS A 287 -15.22 -34.07 5.04
CA LYS A 287 -16.01 -33.45 6.08
C LYS A 287 -15.06 -32.67 7.00
N SER A 288 -15.56 -31.58 7.55
CA SER A 288 -14.83 -30.69 8.44
C SER A 288 -15.74 -30.37 9.61
N SER A 289 -15.30 -30.60 10.84
CA SER A 289 -16.05 -30.28 12.05
C SER A 289 -16.28 -28.78 12.17
N ALA A 290 -15.37 -27.97 11.61
CA ALA A 290 -15.53 -26.52 11.49
C ALA A 290 -16.77 -26.14 10.68
N VAL A 291 -17.16 -26.91 9.66
CA VAL A 291 -18.42 -26.67 8.93
C VAL A 291 -19.56 -27.50 9.52
N TRP A 292 -19.35 -28.78 9.81
CA TRP A 292 -20.42 -29.71 10.17
C TRP A 292 -20.98 -29.51 11.57
N ASN A 293 -20.17 -29.22 12.59
CA ASN A 293 -20.73 -28.84 13.90
C ASN A 293 -21.47 -27.50 13.79
N LEU A 294 -21.00 -26.60 12.92
CA LEU A 294 -21.69 -25.37 12.61
C LEU A 294 -22.97 -25.61 11.84
N VAL A 295 -23.08 -26.60 10.95
CA VAL A 295 -24.32 -26.86 10.20
C VAL A 295 -25.47 -27.35 11.08
N TRP A 296 -25.18 -28.13 12.13
CA TRP A 296 -26.20 -28.51 13.11
C TRP A 296 -26.67 -27.32 13.97
N ASN A 297 -25.80 -26.31 14.15
CA ASN A 297 -26.08 -25.08 14.88
C ASN A 297 -26.34 -23.86 13.96
N ALA A 298 -26.31 -24.00 12.63
CA ALA A 298 -26.20 -22.85 11.70
C ALA A 298 -27.48 -22.03 11.66
N SER A 299 -28.62 -22.70 11.89
CA SER A 299 -29.91 -22.07 12.10
C SER A 299 -30.01 -21.29 13.42
N VAL A 300 -28.97 -21.29 14.25
CA VAL A 300 -28.89 -20.66 15.59
C VAL A 300 -27.68 -19.73 15.74
N ILE A 301 -26.85 -19.53 14.70
CA ILE A 301 -25.71 -18.58 14.77
C ILE A 301 -26.26 -17.18 15.03
N SER A 302 -26.01 -16.70 16.25
CA SER A 302 -26.37 -15.36 16.69
C SER A 302 -25.39 -14.34 16.13
N GLN A 303 -25.74 -13.06 16.23
CA GLN A 303 -24.90 -11.98 15.72
C GLN A 303 -23.48 -12.04 16.32
N TYR A 304 -22.48 -12.10 15.42
CA TYR A 304 -21.04 -12.17 15.66
C TYR A 304 -20.55 -13.42 16.40
N GLU A 305 -21.37 -14.46 16.47
CA GLU A 305 -21.02 -15.69 17.16
C GLU A 305 -19.91 -16.47 16.43
N SER A 306 -19.81 -16.34 15.10
CA SER A 306 -18.83 -17.06 14.30
C SER A 306 -17.38 -16.76 14.70
N LEU A 307 -17.10 -15.58 15.28
CA LEU A 307 -15.77 -15.21 15.77
C LEU A 307 -15.21 -16.22 16.77
N LYS A 308 -16.08 -16.79 17.62
CA LYS A 308 -15.70 -17.73 18.67
C LYS A 308 -15.51 -19.16 18.15
N LEU A 309 -15.94 -19.42 16.92
CA LEU A 309 -16.00 -20.75 16.33
C LEU A 309 -14.81 -21.03 15.40
N LEU A 310 -14.07 -19.98 15.04
CA LEU A 310 -12.90 -20.07 14.18
C LEU A 310 -11.65 -20.41 14.98
N TYR A 311 -10.79 -21.22 14.38
CA TYR A 311 -9.45 -21.50 14.86
C TYR A 311 -8.44 -21.35 13.73
N LEU A 312 -7.22 -20.95 14.07
CA LEU A 312 -6.17 -20.70 13.11
C LEU A 312 -5.54 -22.00 12.61
N SER A 313 -5.07 -21.97 11.36
CA SER A 313 -4.26 -23.05 10.81
C SER A 313 -2.82 -22.96 11.30
N ASN A 314 -2.16 -24.12 11.39
CA ASN A 314 -0.74 -24.20 11.70
C ASN A 314 0.09 -24.10 10.42
N VAL A 315 1.33 -23.61 10.52
CA VAL A 315 2.24 -23.43 9.38
C VAL A 315 3.53 -24.22 9.60
N TYR A 316 4.07 -24.83 8.54
CA TYR A 316 5.38 -25.46 8.55
C TYR A 316 6.14 -25.21 7.24
N PRO A 317 7.45 -24.92 7.25
CA PRO A 317 8.27 -24.62 8.44
C PRO A 317 7.78 -23.33 9.14
N PRO A 318 8.30 -23.00 10.34
CA PRO A 318 8.05 -21.69 10.95
C PRO A 318 8.33 -20.55 9.97
N ASP A 319 7.45 -19.55 9.90
CA ASP A 319 7.52 -18.42 8.97
C ASP A 319 7.85 -17.10 9.70
N ASP A 320 8.04 -16.04 8.91
CA ASP A 320 8.40 -14.71 9.42
C ASP A 320 7.15 -13.92 9.87
N THR A 321 6.46 -14.48 10.86
CA THR A 321 5.25 -13.86 11.44
C THR A 321 5.46 -13.33 12.85
N SER A 322 6.69 -13.26 13.33
CA SER A 322 6.98 -12.62 14.61
C SER A 322 6.75 -11.11 14.50
N MET A 323 5.95 -10.54 15.41
CA MET A 323 5.63 -9.12 15.40
C MET A 323 5.67 -8.52 16.81
N GLY A 324 6.26 -7.32 16.94
CA GLY A 324 6.37 -6.61 18.21
C GLY A 324 7.21 -7.35 19.25
N ASP A 325 6.91 -7.10 20.52
CA ASP A 325 7.48 -7.85 21.64
C ASP A 325 6.73 -9.18 21.83
N SER A 326 7.49 -10.27 21.89
CA SER A 326 7.00 -11.62 22.22
C SER A 326 6.20 -11.73 23.52
N GLY A 327 6.31 -10.76 24.43
CA GLY A 327 5.49 -10.66 25.65
C GLY A 327 4.01 -10.32 25.41
N ILE A 328 3.65 -9.80 24.23
CA ILE A 328 2.27 -9.44 23.87
C ILE A 328 1.67 -10.57 23.02
N VAL A 329 0.60 -11.20 23.51
CA VAL A 329 -0.07 -12.33 22.84
C VAL A 329 -0.49 -11.99 21.40
N MET A 330 -0.95 -10.76 21.15
CA MET A 330 -1.33 -10.29 19.82
C MET A 330 -0.15 -10.21 18.84
N GLY A 331 1.09 -10.19 19.32
CA GLY A 331 2.32 -10.21 18.51
C GLY A 331 2.84 -11.61 18.17
N TRP A 332 2.25 -12.66 18.74
CA TRP A 332 2.74 -14.03 18.55
C TRP A 332 2.70 -14.46 17.09
N PRO A 333 3.65 -15.28 16.62
CA PRO A 333 3.66 -15.78 15.25
C PRO A 333 2.55 -16.82 15.00
N ASN A 334 2.52 -17.35 13.78
CA ASN A 334 1.75 -18.56 13.47
C ASN A 334 2.16 -19.72 14.37
N ARG A 335 1.20 -20.56 14.71
CA ARG A 335 1.49 -21.85 15.35
C ARG A 335 2.22 -22.75 14.36
N VAL A 336 3.27 -23.40 14.81
CA VAL A 336 4.08 -24.29 13.98
C VAL A 336 3.42 -25.66 13.94
N ALA A 337 3.21 -26.21 12.73
CA ALA A 337 2.69 -27.58 12.59
C ALA A 337 3.76 -28.61 12.98
N ASP A 338 3.33 -29.74 13.52
CA ASP A 338 4.25 -30.80 13.96
C ASP A 338 5.09 -31.32 12.79
N LYS A 339 6.41 -31.29 12.96
CA LYS A 339 7.36 -31.66 11.91
C LYS A 339 7.19 -33.09 11.44
N GLU A 340 7.02 -34.04 12.36
CA GLU A 340 6.96 -35.47 12.04
C GLU A 340 5.68 -35.81 11.29
N ILE A 341 4.56 -35.19 11.68
CA ILE A 341 3.28 -35.29 10.96
C ILE A 341 3.43 -34.74 9.54
N VAL A 342 3.99 -33.53 9.40
CA VAL A 342 4.16 -32.88 8.09
C VAL A 342 5.08 -33.71 7.18
N GLU A 343 6.24 -34.13 7.67
CA GLU A 343 7.19 -34.96 6.91
C GLU A 343 6.56 -36.30 6.52
N SER A 344 5.77 -36.92 7.39
CA SER A 344 5.03 -38.15 7.09
C SER A 344 4.04 -37.97 5.94
N VAL A 345 3.25 -36.90 5.95
CA VAL A 345 2.28 -36.57 4.89
C VAL A 345 2.97 -36.28 3.57
N VAL A 346 4.03 -35.46 3.59
CA VAL A 346 4.81 -35.11 2.38
C VAL A 346 5.46 -36.36 1.80
N ASN A 347 6.11 -37.18 2.61
CA ASN A 347 6.77 -38.41 2.17
C ASN A 347 5.78 -39.43 1.59
N LYS A 348 4.61 -39.61 2.22
CA LYS A 348 3.54 -40.46 1.68
C LYS A 348 3.02 -39.95 0.34
N THR A 349 2.84 -38.64 0.20
CA THR A 349 2.38 -37.99 -1.04
C THR A 349 3.38 -38.23 -2.18
N ILE A 350 4.66 -37.92 -1.95
CA ILE A 350 5.72 -38.08 -2.95
C ILE A 350 5.95 -39.56 -3.28
N GLY A 351 5.92 -40.43 -2.27
CA GLY A 351 6.01 -41.88 -2.47
C GLY A 351 4.88 -42.41 -3.36
N SER A 352 3.67 -41.88 -3.22
CA SER A 352 2.55 -42.24 -4.08
C SER A 352 2.69 -41.69 -5.51
N LEU A 353 3.12 -40.44 -5.65
CA LEU A 353 3.43 -39.81 -6.94
C LEU A 353 4.51 -40.60 -7.72
N ARG A 354 5.57 -41.03 -7.04
CA ARG A 354 6.65 -41.86 -7.61
C ARG A 354 6.11 -43.18 -8.15
N ARG A 355 5.28 -43.87 -7.37
CA ARG A 355 4.65 -45.14 -7.79
C ARG A 355 3.75 -44.95 -9.01
N TYR A 356 2.93 -43.92 -9.00
CA TYR A 356 1.95 -43.66 -10.06
C TYR A 356 2.61 -43.25 -11.39
N THR A 357 3.60 -42.37 -11.35
CA THR A 357 4.20 -41.81 -12.58
C THR A 357 5.34 -42.66 -13.14
N SER A 358 5.81 -43.66 -12.40
CA SER A 358 7.07 -44.39 -12.67
C SER A 358 8.29 -43.47 -12.83
N ARG A 359 8.20 -42.22 -12.36
CA ARG A 359 9.29 -41.25 -12.32
C ARG A 359 9.84 -41.18 -10.90
N ASN A 360 11.16 -41.18 -10.77
CA ASN A 360 11.84 -41.05 -9.48
C ASN A 360 11.81 -39.60 -8.99
N TYR A 361 10.66 -39.13 -8.51
CA TYR A 361 10.56 -37.88 -7.78
C TYR A 361 11.17 -38.01 -6.40
N VAL A 362 11.95 -37.00 -6.00
CA VAL A 362 12.54 -36.86 -4.67
C VAL A 362 12.19 -35.50 -4.08
N LEU A 363 12.03 -35.43 -2.76
CA LEU A 363 11.80 -34.16 -2.07
C LEU A 363 13.09 -33.34 -2.05
N GLU A 364 13.03 -32.10 -2.51
CA GLU A 364 14.13 -31.14 -2.38
C GLU A 364 13.91 -30.22 -1.18
N ARG A 365 12.68 -29.72 -1.01
CA ARG A 365 12.35 -28.73 0.01
C ARG A 365 10.86 -28.67 0.29
N ILE A 366 10.52 -28.48 1.55
CA ILE A 366 9.20 -28.03 1.97
C ILE A 366 9.25 -26.50 2.03
N HIS A 367 8.51 -25.83 1.15
CA HIS A 367 8.46 -24.36 1.13
C HIS A 367 7.39 -23.86 2.10
N ARG A 368 6.20 -24.46 2.07
CA ARG A 368 5.12 -24.18 3.03
C ARG A 368 4.15 -25.35 3.10
N VAL A 369 3.65 -25.62 4.29
CA VAL A 369 2.55 -26.53 4.58
C VAL A 369 1.61 -25.83 5.54
N ILE A 370 0.35 -25.67 5.13
CA ILE A 370 -0.72 -25.22 6.01
C ILE A 370 -1.43 -26.45 6.53
N HIS A 371 -1.47 -26.63 7.84
CA HIS A 371 -2.11 -27.76 8.52
C HIS A 371 -3.34 -27.27 9.28
N LYS A 372 -4.51 -27.77 8.90
CA LYS A 372 -5.79 -27.55 9.58
C LYS A 372 -6.19 -28.84 10.30
N PRO A 373 -5.94 -28.95 11.61
CA PRO A 373 -6.29 -30.14 12.36
C PRO A 373 -7.80 -30.23 12.55
N ASP A 374 -8.36 -31.44 12.42
CA ASP A 374 -9.76 -31.70 12.78
C ASP A 374 -9.88 -33.06 13.48
N PRO A 375 -10.11 -33.07 14.82
CA PRO A 375 -10.09 -34.29 15.61
C PRO A 375 -11.24 -35.24 15.27
N VAL A 376 -12.30 -34.77 14.61
CA VAL A 376 -13.48 -35.58 14.29
C VAL A 376 -13.29 -36.34 12.98
N TYR A 377 -12.94 -35.63 11.91
CA TYR A 377 -12.93 -36.22 10.56
C TYR A 377 -11.53 -36.49 10.03
N GLY A 378 -10.53 -35.73 10.45
CA GLY A 378 -9.15 -35.87 10.00
C GLY A 378 -8.51 -34.55 9.60
N ASP A 379 -7.20 -34.55 9.43
CA ASP A 379 -6.43 -33.33 9.22
C ASP A 379 -6.34 -32.96 7.73
N ARG A 380 -6.56 -31.68 7.41
CA ARG A 380 -6.31 -31.13 6.07
C ARG A 380 -4.91 -30.52 6.00
N PHE A 381 -4.24 -30.73 4.87
CA PHE A 381 -2.95 -30.11 4.57
C PHE A 381 -2.99 -29.44 3.19
N SER A 382 -2.50 -28.20 3.10
CA SER A 382 -2.13 -27.54 1.84
C SER A 382 -0.62 -27.63 1.71
N LEU A 383 -0.13 -28.37 0.73
CA LEU A 383 1.29 -28.59 0.48
C LEU A 383 1.79 -27.62 -0.59
N ASP A 384 2.92 -26.97 -0.35
CA ASP A 384 3.78 -26.28 -1.32
C ASP A 384 5.20 -26.84 -1.15
N VAL A 385 5.54 -27.84 -1.98
CA VAL A 385 6.83 -28.54 -1.89
C VAL A 385 7.55 -28.59 -3.24
N GLU A 386 8.87 -28.47 -3.20
CA GLU A 386 9.73 -28.63 -4.37
C GLU A 386 10.18 -30.09 -4.46
N VAL A 387 9.97 -30.69 -5.63
CA VAL A 387 10.41 -32.05 -5.94
C VAL A 387 11.30 -32.03 -7.17
N SER A 388 12.31 -32.89 -7.22
CA SER A 388 13.15 -33.04 -8.41
C SER A 388 13.09 -34.47 -8.95
N LEU A 389 13.47 -34.62 -10.22
CA LEU A 389 13.69 -35.93 -10.82
C LEU A 389 15.13 -36.37 -10.57
N GLU A 390 15.32 -37.45 -9.83
CA GLU A 390 16.61 -37.97 -9.36
C GLU A 390 17.72 -37.98 -10.43
N ARG A 391 17.39 -38.42 -11.66
CA ARG A 391 18.36 -38.51 -12.77
C ARG A 391 18.68 -37.18 -13.45
N SER A 392 17.69 -36.30 -13.60
CA SER A 392 17.84 -35.06 -14.38
C SER A 392 18.10 -33.84 -13.50
N LYS A 393 17.86 -33.94 -12.19
CA LYS A 393 17.86 -32.84 -11.21
C LYS A 393 16.96 -31.67 -11.60
N ARG A 394 16.00 -31.88 -12.50
CA ARG A 394 15.00 -30.88 -12.87
C ARG A 394 13.98 -30.77 -11.73
N SER A 395 13.85 -29.57 -11.16
CA SER A 395 12.87 -29.25 -10.12
C SER A 395 11.48 -28.96 -10.69
N PHE A 396 10.47 -29.29 -9.90
CA PHE A 396 9.05 -29.06 -10.13
C PHE A 396 8.39 -28.61 -8.82
N ARG A 397 7.32 -27.83 -8.95
CA ARG A 397 6.46 -27.43 -7.84
C ARG A 397 5.36 -28.47 -7.67
N LEU A 398 5.19 -29.03 -6.49
CA LEU A 398 4.04 -29.84 -6.13
C LEU A 398 3.20 -29.05 -5.13
N SER A 399 2.04 -28.57 -5.57
CA SER A 399 1.16 -27.74 -4.77
C SER A 399 -0.25 -28.29 -4.70
N GLU A 400 -0.59 -29.05 -3.65
CA GLU A 400 -1.83 -29.80 -3.56
C GLU A 400 -2.48 -29.76 -2.19
N HIS A 401 -3.80 -29.87 -2.16
CA HIS A 401 -4.54 -30.12 -0.92
C HIS A 401 -4.67 -31.63 -0.73
N VAL A 402 -4.35 -32.11 0.46
CA VAL A 402 -4.46 -33.53 0.85
C VAL A 402 -5.13 -33.65 2.21
N PHE A 403 -5.64 -34.83 2.52
CA PHE A 403 -6.35 -35.13 3.76
C PHE A 403 -5.89 -36.44 4.38
N VAL A 404 -5.75 -36.44 5.71
CA VAL A 404 -5.46 -37.63 6.50
C VAL A 404 -6.69 -37.94 7.35
N LYS A 405 -7.43 -38.98 6.98
CA LYS A 405 -8.68 -39.34 7.66
C LYS A 405 -8.44 -39.90 9.06
N THR A 406 -9.17 -39.39 10.07
CA THR A 406 -9.14 -39.90 11.44
C THR A 406 -9.50 -41.38 11.51
N GLY A 407 -8.85 -42.11 12.42
CA GLY A 407 -9.02 -43.56 12.62
C GLY A 407 -8.27 -44.43 11.60
N SER A 408 -8.47 -44.18 10.30
CA SER A 408 -7.79 -44.97 9.24
C SER A 408 -6.35 -44.52 8.95
N GLY A 409 -6.02 -43.25 9.18
CA GLY A 409 -4.74 -42.65 8.79
C GLY A 409 -4.51 -42.62 7.27
N GLN A 410 -5.56 -42.88 6.47
CA GLN A 410 -5.47 -42.93 5.02
C GLN A 410 -5.27 -41.53 4.45
N LEU A 411 -4.22 -41.38 3.62
CA LEU A 411 -3.95 -40.17 2.86
C LEU A 411 -4.74 -40.19 1.54
N CYS A 412 -5.47 -39.13 1.25
CA CYS A 412 -6.32 -39.02 0.07
C CYS A 412 -6.45 -37.57 -0.43
N PHE A 413 -6.97 -37.45 -1.66
CA PHE A 413 -7.51 -36.20 -2.16
C PHE A 413 -8.97 -36.04 -1.73
N GLN A 414 -9.31 -34.86 -1.26
CA GLN A 414 -10.68 -34.51 -0.88
C GLN A 414 -11.56 -34.28 -2.11
N GLU A 415 -12.76 -34.87 -2.11
CA GLU A 415 -13.78 -34.59 -3.11
C GLU A 415 -14.26 -33.12 -3.04
N GLY A 416 -14.19 -32.44 -4.18
CA GLY A 416 -14.58 -31.05 -4.33
C GLY A 416 -13.58 -30.02 -3.78
N ILE A 417 -12.40 -30.44 -3.29
CA ILE A 417 -11.30 -29.51 -2.99
C ILE A 417 -10.34 -29.47 -4.16
N ILE A 418 -10.67 -28.60 -5.11
CA ILE A 418 -9.89 -28.37 -6.32
C ILE A 418 -9.55 -26.89 -6.36
N TRP A 419 -8.28 -26.58 -6.10
CA TRP A 419 -7.78 -25.23 -6.29
C TRP A 419 -7.45 -25.03 -7.77
N LYS A 420 -7.93 -23.92 -8.35
CA LYS A 420 -7.70 -23.58 -9.75
C LYS A 420 -6.56 -22.57 -9.81
N ASN A 421 -5.41 -22.94 -10.38
CA ASN A 421 -4.20 -22.12 -10.36
C ASN A 421 -4.18 -20.98 -11.41
N SER A 422 -5.15 -20.95 -12.32
CA SER A 422 -5.22 -20.00 -13.44
C SER A 422 -6.42 -19.06 -13.41
N VAL A 423 -7.28 -19.15 -12.38
CA VAL A 423 -8.40 -18.22 -12.22
C VAL A 423 -7.89 -16.82 -11.94
N THR A 424 -8.65 -15.81 -12.37
CA THR A 424 -8.26 -14.42 -12.16
C THR A 424 -8.62 -14.00 -10.74
N VAL A 425 -7.68 -13.36 -10.04
CA VAL A 425 -7.92 -12.72 -8.74
C VAL A 425 -8.26 -11.25 -8.96
N TYR A 426 -9.47 -10.84 -8.62
CA TYR A 426 -9.91 -9.45 -8.70
C TYR A 426 -9.69 -8.75 -7.37
N PHE A 427 -8.71 -7.86 -7.31
CA PHE A 427 -8.51 -6.95 -6.18
C PHE A 427 -9.63 -5.90 -6.17
N ILE A 428 -10.49 -5.93 -5.17
CA ILE A 428 -11.60 -4.98 -5.02
C ILE A 428 -11.13 -3.84 -4.12
N LEU A 429 -10.98 -2.65 -4.69
CA LEU A 429 -10.28 -1.52 -4.07
C LEU A 429 -11.16 -0.26 -4.02
N PRO A 430 -11.92 -0.05 -2.93
CA PRO A 430 -12.63 1.20 -2.67
C PRO A 430 -11.66 2.36 -2.39
N VAL A 431 -11.87 3.53 -3.01
CA VAL A 431 -10.96 4.68 -2.88
C VAL A 431 -11.71 6.01 -2.72
N LYS A 432 -11.19 6.88 -1.84
CA LYS A 432 -11.59 8.28 -1.68
C LYS A 432 -10.42 9.10 -1.13
N ASN A 433 -9.83 9.96 -1.94
CA ASN A 433 -8.79 10.90 -1.52
C ASN A 433 -7.57 10.24 -0.82
N GLN A 434 -7.11 9.11 -1.34
CA GLN A 434 -5.99 8.32 -0.77
C GLN A 434 -4.90 8.07 -1.82
N GLY A 435 -4.59 9.07 -2.63
CA GLY A 435 -3.71 8.96 -3.80
C GLY A 435 -2.32 8.40 -3.52
N ASN A 436 -1.71 8.77 -2.39
CA ASN A 436 -0.42 8.20 -1.97
C ASN A 436 -0.49 6.68 -1.82
N TRP A 437 -1.54 6.18 -1.16
CA TRP A 437 -1.73 4.74 -0.94
C TRP A 437 -2.13 4.00 -2.21
N VAL A 438 -2.80 4.66 -3.17
CA VAL A 438 -3.02 4.08 -4.50
C VAL A 438 -1.69 3.85 -5.23
N TYR A 439 -0.76 4.81 -5.20
CA TYR A 439 0.58 4.61 -5.77
C TYR A 439 1.37 3.53 -5.04
N HIS A 440 1.28 3.48 -3.71
CA HIS A 440 1.88 2.40 -2.93
C HIS A 440 1.36 1.03 -3.39
N PHE A 441 0.04 0.84 -3.45
CA PHE A 441 -0.59 -0.39 -3.93
C PHE A 441 -0.16 -0.75 -5.37
N ILE A 442 -0.15 0.22 -6.29
CA ILE A 442 0.28 0.01 -7.68
C ILE A 442 1.72 -0.49 -7.74
N ASN A 443 2.63 0.13 -7.00
CA ASN A 443 4.04 -0.26 -6.97
C ASN A 443 4.19 -1.66 -6.38
N GLU A 444 3.57 -1.92 -5.22
CA GLU A 444 3.65 -3.19 -4.51
C GLU A 444 3.10 -4.37 -5.33
N LEU A 445 1.93 -4.20 -5.96
CA LEU A 445 1.34 -5.21 -6.84
C LEU A 445 2.19 -5.44 -8.10
N THR A 446 2.77 -4.36 -8.65
CA THR A 446 3.69 -4.46 -9.80
C THR A 446 4.94 -5.25 -9.44
N ILE A 447 5.50 -5.05 -8.24
CA ILE A 447 6.65 -5.81 -7.75
C ILE A 447 6.28 -7.29 -7.58
N ALA A 448 5.15 -7.58 -6.92
CA ALA A 448 4.68 -8.96 -6.71
C ALA A 448 4.51 -9.72 -8.03
N SER A 449 3.85 -9.11 -9.02
CA SER A 449 3.69 -9.69 -10.35
C SER A 449 5.01 -9.84 -11.10
N SER A 450 5.90 -8.85 -11.03
CA SER A 450 7.21 -8.89 -11.73
C SER A 450 8.12 -9.98 -11.18
N LEU A 451 8.08 -10.24 -9.87
CA LEU A 451 8.92 -11.25 -9.22
C LEU A 451 8.41 -12.69 -9.40
N THR A 452 7.10 -12.87 -9.55
CA THR A 452 6.47 -14.19 -9.71
C THR A 452 6.09 -14.52 -11.15
N ASN A 453 6.05 -13.51 -12.03
CA ASN A 453 5.50 -13.58 -13.38
C ASN A 453 4.01 -14.00 -13.40
N ASP A 454 3.29 -13.80 -12.29
CA ASP A 454 1.86 -14.05 -12.21
C ASP A 454 1.07 -12.87 -12.78
N LEU A 455 0.30 -13.15 -13.82
CA LEU A 455 -0.51 -12.18 -14.55
C LEU A 455 -2.01 -12.43 -14.38
N ASN A 456 -2.42 -13.45 -13.63
CA ASN A 456 -3.82 -13.83 -13.46
C ASN A 456 -4.49 -13.03 -12.35
N PHE A 457 -4.45 -11.71 -12.48
CA PHE A 457 -5.11 -10.77 -11.58
C PHE A 457 -5.67 -9.58 -12.37
N HIS A 458 -6.61 -8.88 -11.74
CA HIS A 458 -7.19 -7.64 -12.23
C HIS A 458 -7.55 -6.72 -11.06
N VAL A 459 -7.48 -5.41 -11.23
CA VAL A 459 -7.80 -4.44 -10.17
C VAL A 459 -9.13 -3.76 -10.47
N MET A 460 -10.11 -3.91 -9.59
CA MET A 460 -11.38 -3.18 -9.64
C MET A 460 -11.30 -1.98 -8.70
N VAL A 461 -11.09 -0.79 -9.26
CA VAL A 461 -10.94 0.46 -8.50
C VAL A 461 -12.31 1.14 -8.41
N ILE A 462 -12.85 1.28 -7.20
CA ILE A 462 -14.14 1.93 -6.97
C ILE A 462 -13.88 3.30 -6.35
N ASP A 463 -13.77 4.31 -7.21
CA ASP A 463 -13.37 5.66 -6.84
C ASP A 463 -14.58 6.55 -6.58
N PHE A 464 -14.66 7.12 -5.37
CA PHE A 464 -15.70 8.06 -4.96
C PHE A 464 -15.25 9.51 -5.20
N GLU A 465 -14.97 9.91 -6.43
CA GLU A 465 -14.57 11.29 -6.77
C GLU A 465 -13.32 11.76 -5.99
N SER A 466 -12.23 10.99 -6.06
CA SER A 466 -10.95 11.40 -5.49
C SER A 466 -10.40 12.64 -6.21
N ARG A 467 -9.92 13.63 -5.45
CA ARG A 467 -9.44 14.92 -5.96
C ARG A 467 -7.93 15.10 -5.88
N ASP A 468 -7.26 14.23 -5.14
CA ASP A 468 -5.82 14.26 -4.87
C ASP A 468 -4.99 13.42 -5.86
N ILE A 469 -5.65 12.62 -6.70
CA ILE A 469 -5.02 11.72 -7.68
C ILE A 469 -5.74 11.75 -9.03
N ASP A 470 -4.96 11.55 -10.09
CA ASP A 470 -5.46 11.24 -11.41
C ASP A 470 -5.41 9.71 -11.62
N MET A 471 -6.55 9.02 -11.42
CA MET A 471 -6.61 7.55 -11.44
C MET A 471 -6.20 6.97 -12.80
N GLU A 472 -6.64 7.60 -13.89
CA GLU A 472 -6.34 7.14 -15.25
C GLU A 472 -4.84 7.23 -15.52
N LYS A 473 -4.20 8.32 -15.09
CA LYS A 473 -2.75 8.48 -15.17
C LYS A 473 -1.99 7.51 -14.25
N ALA A 474 -2.49 7.26 -13.04
CA ALA A 474 -1.84 6.39 -12.06
C ALA A 474 -1.80 4.92 -12.53
N PHE A 475 -2.92 4.40 -13.05
CA PHE A 475 -3.03 3.01 -13.50
C PHE A 475 -2.53 2.77 -14.93
N ASN A 476 -2.18 3.82 -15.67
CA ASN A 476 -1.56 3.70 -17.00
C ASN A 476 -0.08 3.29 -16.93
N THR A 477 0.19 2.12 -16.36
CA THR A 477 1.50 1.46 -16.34
C THR A 477 1.53 0.32 -17.34
N THR A 478 2.72 -0.17 -17.70
CA THR A 478 2.86 -1.32 -18.63
C THR A 478 2.09 -2.55 -18.18
N LEU A 479 1.99 -2.78 -16.86
CA LEU A 479 1.33 -3.95 -16.29
C LEU A 479 -0.18 -3.74 -16.08
N LEU A 480 -0.58 -2.56 -15.58
CA LEU A 480 -1.93 -2.32 -15.09
C LEU A 480 -2.87 -1.69 -16.11
N ARG A 481 -2.37 -1.04 -17.18
CA ARG A 481 -3.22 -0.35 -18.16
C ARG A 481 -4.33 -1.25 -18.74
N ASP A 482 -4.03 -2.54 -18.91
CA ASP A 482 -4.93 -3.56 -19.46
C ASP A 482 -5.49 -4.51 -18.37
N ARG A 483 -5.17 -4.26 -17.09
CA ARG A 483 -5.54 -5.10 -15.92
C ARG A 483 -6.20 -4.31 -14.79
N HIS A 484 -6.85 -3.20 -15.13
CA HIS A 484 -7.66 -2.45 -14.18
C HIS A 484 -9.00 -2.05 -14.79
N THR A 485 -9.98 -1.82 -13.91
CA THR A 485 -11.27 -1.23 -14.25
C THR A 485 -11.56 -0.13 -13.24
N LEU A 486 -11.83 1.07 -13.73
CA LEU A 486 -12.20 2.21 -12.91
C LEU A 486 -13.73 2.36 -12.88
N VAL A 487 -14.30 2.26 -11.69
CA VAL A 487 -15.71 2.45 -11.39
C VAL A 487 -15.85 3.78 -10.66
N LYS A 488 -16.35 4.80 -11.37
CA LYS A 488 -16.57 6.13 -10.79
C LYS A 488 -17.91 6.13 -10.05
N MET A 489 -17.87 6.40 -8.76
CA MET A 489 -19.01 6.56 -7.86
C MET A 489 -19.11 8.03 -7.45
N THR A 490 -20.32 8.51 -7.14
CA THR A 490 -20.54 9.90 -6.71
C THR A 490 -21.17 9.97 -5.33
N GLY A 491 -20.89 11.04 -4.59
CA GLY A 491 -21.48 11.30 -3.28
C GLY A 491 -20.66 10.74 -2.12
N LYS A 492 -21.35 10.54 -0.98
CA LYS A 492 -20.71 10.11 0.27
C LYS A 492 -20.08 8.72 0.11
N PHE A 493 -18.86 8.55 0.63
CA PHE A 493 -18.20 7.26 0.59
C PHE A 493 -18.90 6.24 1.50
N TYR A 494 -19.20 5.06 0.94
CA TYR A 494 -19.77 3.93 1.66
C TYR A 494 -19.00 2.65 1.31
N LYS A 495 -18.22 2.14 2.27
CA LYS A 495 -17.37 0.95 2.06
C LYS A 495 -18.17 -0.26 1.56
N THR A 496 -19.26 -0.64 2.25
CA THR A 496 -20.06 -1.81 1.89
C THR A 496 -20.68 -1.71 0.50
N LEU A 497 -21.19 -0.52 0.13
CA LEU A 497 -21.69 -0.26 -1.22
C LEU A 497 -20.57 -0.38 -2.25
N ALA A 498 -19.41 0.22 -2.00
CA ALA A 498 -18.27 0.17 -2.90
C ALA A 498 -17.83 -1.27 -3.19
N LEU A 499 -17.78 -2.11 -2.16
CA LEU A 499 -17.41 -3.52 -2.28
C LEU A 499 -18.44 -4.29 -3.12
N ASN A 500 -19.74 -4.11 -2.88
CA ASN A 500 -20.79 -4.72 -3.69
C ASN A 500 -20.71 -4.29 -5.16
N GLU A 501 -20.55 -2.99 -5.43
CA GLU A 501 -20.45 -2.44 -6.78
C GLU A 501 -19.21 -2.97 -7.53
N GLY A 502 -18.09 -3.12 -6.83
CA GLY A 502 -16.88 -3.71 -7.38
C GLY A 502 -17.07 -5.18 -7.75
N VAL A 503 -17.59 -5.99 -6.82
CA VAL A 503 -17.81 -7.42 -7.04
C VAL A 503 -18.85 -7.67 -8.14
N ALA A 504 -19.91 -6.86 -8.22
CA ALA A 504 -20.94 -7.00 -9.25
C ALA A 504 -20.37 -6.95 -10.68
N ARG A 505 -19.31 -6.15 -10.89
CA ARG A 505 -18.65 -5.94 -12.20
C ARG A 505 -17.60 -6.99 -12.54
N VAL A 506 -17.27 -7.90 -11.63
CA VAL A 506 -16.37 -9.02 -11.94
C VAL A 506 -17.04 -9.91 -13.00
N PRO A 507 -16.44 -10.16 -14.19
CA PRO A 507 -17.14 -10.78 -15.30
C PRO A 507 -17.59 -12.23 -15.06
N SER A 508 -16.74 -13.03 -14.41
CA SER A 508 -16.96 -14.46 -14.20
C SER A 508 -17.40 -14.75 -12.76
N GLU A 509 -18.41 -15.59 -12.58
CA GLU A 509 -18.77 -16.11 -11.26
C GLU A 509 -17.73 -17.12 -10.72
N HIS A 510 -16.89 -17.66 -11.61
CA HIS A 510 -15.86 -18.65 -11.30
C HIS A 510 -14.47 -18.03 -11.07
N ASP A 511 -14.39 -16.71 -10.97
CA ASP A 511 -13.18 -15.99 -10.58
C ASP A 511 -13.22 -15.59 -9.10
N VAL A 512 -12.05 -15.30 -8.54
CA VAL A 512 -11.89 -14.98 -7.11
C VAL A 512 -11.98 -13.47 -6.92
N VAL A 513 -12.81 -13.02 -5.99
CA VAL A 513 -12.82 -11.65 -5.48
C VAL A 513 -11.92 -11.59 -4.26
N PHE A 514 -11.04 -10.60 -4.20
CA PHE A 514 -10.16 -10.36 -3.06
C PHE A 514 -10.36 -8.92 -2.58
N LEU A 515 -11.03 -8.77 -1.45
CA LEU A 515 -11.21 -7.47 -0.80
C LEU A 515 -9.87 -7.02 -0.23
N PHE A 516 -9.41 -5.84 -0.62
CA PHE A 516 -8.09 -5.34 -0.28
C PHE A 516 -8.14 -3.90 0.26
N ASP A 517 -7.30 -3.61 1.25
CA ASP A 517 -7.13 -2.26 1.81
C ASP A 517 -5.92 -1.59 1.15
N LEU A 518 -6.03 -0.29 0.88
CA LEU A 518 -4.98 0.51 0.24
C LEU A 518 -3.71 0.64 1.08
N HIS A 519 -3.83 0.54 2.41
CA HIS A 519 -2.74 0.81 3.34
C HIS A 519 -1.91 -0.44 3.64
N ILE A 520 -1.92 -1.43 2.76
CA ILE A 520 -1.32 -2.75 3.00
C ILE A 520 -0.17 -3.00 2.02
N ASP A 521 0.96 -3.44 2.56
CA ASP A 521 2.05 -4.02 1.79
C ASP A 521 1.60 -5.31 1.09
N VAL A 522 1.96 -5.49 -0.19
CA VAL A 522 1.53 -6.66 -0.97
C VAL A 522 2.62 -7.74 -0.91
N PRO A 523 2.37 -8.91 -0.30
CA PRO A 523 3.32 -10.02 -0.34
C PRO A 523 3.52 -10.52 -1.77
N VAL A 524 4.74 -10.94 -2.10
CA VAL A 524 5.09 -11.29 -3.49
C VAL A 524 4.27 -12.47 -4.03
N ASP A 525 3.85 -13.39 -3.16
CA ASP A 525 3.15 -14.61 -3.51
C ASP A 525 1.63 -14.55 -3.26
N ILE A 526 1.10 -13.39 -2.88
CA ILE A 526 -0.29 -13.28 -2.40
C ILE A 526 -1.31 -13.70 -3.45
N ILE A 527 -1.06 -13.41 -4.73
CA ILE A 527 -1.99 -13.75 -5.83
C ILE A 527 -2.15 -15.26 -5.94
N ASP A 528 -1.04 -16.00 -5.91
CA ASP A 528 -1.02 -17.46 -5.97
C ASP A 528 -1.61 -18.07 -4.70
N SER A 529 -1.25 -17.53 -3.54
CA SER A 529 -1.72 -18.00 -2.25
C SER A 529 -3.22 -17.79 -2.05
N VAL A 530 -3.77 -16.67 -2.54
CA VAL A 530 -5.22 -16.42 -2.58
C VAL A 530 -5.94 -17.51 -3.37
N ARG A 531 -5.46 -17.87 -4.57
CA ARG A 531 -6.04 -18.98 -5.35
C ARG A 531 -5.92 -20.32 -4.64
N LYS A 532 -4.79 -20.54 -3.96
CA LYS A 532 -4.53 -21.80 -3.27
C LYS A 532 -5.44 -22.01 -2.07
N ASN A 533 -5.70 -20.96 -1.30
CA ASN A 533 -6.47 -21.03 -0.05
C ASN A 533 -7.97 -20.76 -0.24
N THR A 534 -8.41 -20.42 -1.46
CA THR A 534 -9.81 -20.18 -1.79
C THR A 534 -10.33 -21.30 -2.70
N ILE A 535 -11.40 -21.99 -2.29
CA ILE A 535 -11.98 -23.13 -3.03
C ILE A 535 -13.46 -22.89 -3.26
N GLU A 536 -13.84 -22.83 -4.53
CA GLU A 536 -15.21 -22.54 -4.95
C GLU A 536 -16.22 -23.49 -4.29
N GLY A 537 -17.24 -22.91 -3.66
CA GLY A 537 -18.30 -23.65 -3.00
C GLY A 537 -17.91 -24.27 -1.66
N ARG A 538 -16.64 -24.17 -1.23
CA ARG A 538 -16.09 -24.94 -0.10
C ARG A 538 -15.33 -24.09 0.93
N ILE A 539 -14.36 -23.29 0.50
CA ILE A 539 -13.41 -22.59 1.38
C ILE A 539 -13.30 -21.12 0.99
N VAL A 540 -13.48 -20.27 1.98
CA VAL A 540 -13.24 -18.84 1.95
C VAL A 540 -11.96 -18.52 2.71
N PHE A 541 -11.10 -17.68 2.15
CA PHE A 541 -9.82 -17.33 2.74
C PHE A 541 -9.87 -15.95 3.37
N TYR A 542 -9.54 -15.86 4.65
CA TYR A 542 -9.38 -14.62 5.39
C TYR A 542 -7.92 -14.53 5.90
N PRO A 543 -6.99 -13.92 5.14
CA PRO A 543 -5.63 -13.74 5.64
C PRO A 543 -5.62 -12.78 6.84
N ILE A 544 -4.84 -13.10 7.88
CA ILE A 544 -4.65 -12.20 9.01
C ILE A 544 -3.54 -11.22 8.67
N VAL A 545 -3.87 -9.93 8.77
CA VAL A 545 -2.98 -8.80 8.53
C VAL A 545 -2.27 -8.38 9.81
N GLY A 546 -0.98 -8.07 9.72
CA GLY A 546 -0.24 -7.43 10.80
C GLY A 546 -0.46 -5.92 10.76
N ARG A 547 -0.83 -5.30 11.88
CA ARG A 547 -0.99 -3.85 12.04
C ARG A 547 0.31 -3.28 12.56
N LEU A 548 0.99 -2.48 11.74
CA LEU A 548 2.22 -1.82 12.13
C LEU A 548 1.91 -0.67 13.09
N ASP A 549 2.80 -0.44 14.06
CA ASP A 549 2.74 0.76 14.89
C ASP A 549 3.08 2.02 14.05
N CYS A 550 2.74 3.18 14.59
CA CYS A 550 3.03 4.46 13.95
C CYS A 550 4.52 4.61 13.61
N GLY A 551 4.84 4.88 12.34
CA GLY A 551 6.20 5.08 11.85
C GLY A 551 6.99 3.79 11.63
N LYS A 552 6.36 2.63 11.80
CA LYS A 552 6.95 1.32 11.54
C LYS A 552 6.74 0.90 10.10
N SER A 553 7.52 -0.08 9.66
CA SER A 553 7.62 -0.48 8.26
C SER A 553 7.75 -2.00 8.14
N LEU A 554 7.67 -2.52 6.91
CA LEU A 554 7.82 -3.94 6.61
C LEU A 554 9.15 -4.55 7.08
N THR A 555 10.19 -3.74 7.33
CA THR A 555 11.48 -4.19 7.90
C THR A 555 11.59 -4.02 9.42
N ASP A 556 10.74 -3.17 10.00
CA ASP A 556 10.67 -2.90 11.44
C ASP A 556 9.32 -3.44 11.93
N HIS A 557 9.27 -4.77 12.14
CA HIS A 557 8.08 -5.58 12.41
C HIS A 557 7.42 -5.30 13.78
N GLN A 558 7.34 -4.04 14.21
CA GLN A 558 6.71 -3.62 15.45
C GLN A 558 5.21 -3.34 15.23
N GLY A 559 4.38 -3.94 16.06
CA GLY A 559 2.92 -3.85 16.01
C GLY A 559 2.25 -5.14 16.50
N PHE A 560 1.10 -5.50 15.91
CA PHE A 560 0.32 -6.67 16.35
C PHE A 560 -0.50 -7.30 15.21
N TRP A 561 -0.86 -8.58 15.34
CA TRP A 561 -1.74 -9.27 14.38
C TRP A 561 -3.21 -8.98 14.66
N ALA A 562 -3.95 -8.55 13.63
CA ALA A 562 -5.38 -8.26 13.73
C ALA A 562 -6.23 -9.54 13.63
N GLU A 563 -6.11 -10.44 14.61
CA GLU A 563 -6.82 -11.74 14.62
C GLU A 563 -8.36 -11.58 14.58
N ASP A 564 -8.91 -10.48 15.10
CA ASP A 564 -10.33 -10.15 15.05
C ASP A 564 -10.77 -9.37 13.79
N GLY A 565 -9.84 -9.06 12.87
CA GLY A 565 -10.15 -8.28 11.66
C GLY A 565 -10.56 -9.14 10.47
N PHE A 566 -11.76 -8.93 9.89
CA PHE A 566 -12.27 -9.73 8.76
C PHE A 566 -12.46 -8.90 7.49
N GLY A 567 -11.90 -7.69 7.45
CA GLY A 567 -11.99 -6.78 6.30
C GLY A 567 -11.26 -7.25 5.04
N LEU A 568 -10.25 -8.13 5.16
CA LEU A 568 -9.58 -8.78 4.03
C LEU A 568 -10.17 -10.17 3.82
N LEU A 569 -10.57 -10.46 2.59
CA LEU A 569 -11.38 -11.64 2.26
C LEU A 569 -11.14 -12.03 0.80
N ALA A 570 -10.78 -13.29 0.56
CA ALA A 570 -10.83 -13.91 -0.76
C ALA A 570 -11.92 -14.98 -0.83
N MET A 571 -12.78 -14.88 -1.84
CA MET A 571 -13.83 -15.87 -2.13
C MET A 571 -14.18 -15.89 -3.61
N TYR A 572 -14.79 -16.97 -4.10
CA TYR A 572 -15.32 -16.95 -5.47
C TYR A 572 -16.52 -16.02 -5.57
N LYS A 573 -16.70 -15.36 -6.72
CA LYS A 573 -17.90 -14.53 -6.95
C LYS A 573 -19.20 -15.35 -6.82
N SER A 574 -19.21 -16.61 -7.24
CA SER A 574 -20.34 -17.53 -7.04
C SER A 574 -20.69 -17.70 -5.55
N ASP A 575 -19.68 -17.80 -4.69
CA ASP A 575 -19.86 -17.86 -3.23
C ASP A 575 -20.32 -16.52 -2.65
N TRP A 576 -19.81 -15.39 -3.16
CA TRP A 576 -20.26 -14.05 -2.75
C TRP A 576 -21.75 -13.87 -3.02
N ASN A 577 -22.20 -14.27 -4.21
CA ASN A 577 -23.59 -14.24 -4.62
C ASN A 577 -24.46 -15.15 -3.75
N ARG A 578 -23.96 -16.35 -3.41
CA ARG A 578 -24.62 -17.27 -2.48
C ARG A 578 -24.79 -16.69 -1.07
N VAL A 579 -23.81 -15.92 -0.60
CA VAL A 579 -23.82 -15.26 0.72
C VAL A 579 -24.67 -13.98 0.73
N GLY A 580 -24.90 -13.37 -0.43
CA GLY A 580 -25.73 -12.17 -0.61
C GLY A 580 -24.98 -10.84 -0.51
N GLY A 581 -23.65 -10.84 -0.64
CA GLY A 581 -22.84 -9.62 -0.59
C GLY A 581 -22.82 -8.89 0.75
N MET A 582 -22.29 -7.67 0.81
CA MET A 582 -22.29 -6.84 2.03
C MET A 582 -23.69 -6.29 2.32
N ASP A 583 -24.07 -6.25 3.59
CA ASP A 583 -25.33 -5.62 4.03
C ASP A 583 -25.17 -4.10 4.03
N VAL A 584 -25.54 -3.49 2.89
CA VAL A 584 -25.42 -2.04 2.72
C VAL A 584 -26.38 -1.31 3.64
N GLU A 585 -27.64 -1.72 3.72
CA GLU A 585 -28.66 -1.01 4.51
C GLU A 585 -28.27 -0.91 5.99
N LYS A 586 -27.78 -2.01 6.57
CA LYS A 586 -27.37 -2.05 7.99
C LYS A 586 -26.10 -1.26 8.27
N PHE A 587 -25.16 -1.21 7.34
CA PHE A 587 -23.81 -0.65 7.57
C PHE A 587 -23.51 0.62 6.76
N LYS A 588 -24.48 1.19 6.04
CA LYS A 588 -24.31 2.43 5.26
C LYS A 588 -23.82 3.59 6.10
N TYR A 589 -24.32 3.72 7.33
CA TYR A 589 -23.98 4.82 8.24
C TYR A 589 -23.28 4.36 9.52
N LYS A 590 -22.83 3.09 9.55
CA LYS A 590 -22.21 2.49 10.72
C LYS A 590 -20.84 1.96 10.35
N TRP A 591 -19.84 2.34 11.14
CA TRP A 591 -18.50 1.82 11.01
C TRP A 591 -18.30 0.61 11.92
N GLY A 592 -17.79 -0.49 11.37
CA GLY A 592 -17.44 -1.69 12.10
C GLY A 592 -18.59 -2.69 12.28
N GLY A 593 -18.21 -3.98 12.27
CA GLY A 593 -19.10 -5.12 12.40
C GLY A 593 -19.68 -5.62 11.07
N GLU A 594 -19.43 -4.93 9.95
CA GLU A 594 -19.88 -5.37 8.62
C GLU A 594 -19.19 -6.65 8.19
N ASP A 595 -17.91 -6.78 8.55
CA ASP A 595 -17.07 -7.93 8.25
C ASP A 595 -17.43 -9.13 9.13
N TRP A 596 -17.77 -8.89 10.40
CA TRP A 596 -18.29 -9.91 11.32
C TRP A 596 -19.69 -10.39 10.91
N ASP A 597 -20.57 -9.49 10.47
CA ASP A 597 -21.88 -9.86 9.92
C ASP A 597 -21.74 -10.73 8.66
N PHE A 598 -20.82 -10.34 7.76
CA PHE A 598 -20.54 -11.10 6.56
C PHE A 598 -19.97 -12.49 6.89
N LEU A 599 -19.07 -12.58 7.88
CA LEU A 599 -18.54 -13.85 8.38
C LEU A 599 -19.66 -14.79 8.86
N ASP A 600 -20.62 -14.30 9.64
CA ASP A 600 -21.76 -15.13 10.08
C ASP A 600 -22.56 -15.67 8.89
N ARG A 601 -22.68 -14.90 7.81
CA ARG A 601 -23.37 -15.34 6.60
C ARG A 601 -22.55 -16.32 5.78
N VAL A 602 -21.22 -16.18 5.74
CA VAL A 602 -20.31 -17.18 5.15
C VAL A 602 -20.47 -18.52 5.85
N VAL A 603 -20.45 -18.54 7.18
CA VAL A 603 -20.62 -19.77 7.96
C VAL A 603 -22.02 -20.36 7.75
N ARG A 604 -23.08 -19.54 7.77
CA ARG A 604 -24.45 -19.99 7.46
C ARG A 604 -24.60 -20.55 6.05
N ALA A 605 -23.82 -20.06 5.09
CA ALA A 605 -23.73 -20.59 3.73
C ALA A 605 -22.91 -21.91 3.64
N LYS A 606 -22.48 -22.47 4.78
CA LYS A 606 -21.75 -23.74 4.89
C LYS A 606 -20.38 -23.70 4.22
N LEU A 607 -19.75 -22.53 4.22
CA LEU A 607 -18.39 -22.32 3.76
C LEU A 607 -17.41 -22.43 4.92
N GLU A 608 -16.33 -23.17 4.72
CA GLU A 608 -15.23 -23.19 5.69
C GLU A 608 -14.39 -21.92 5.58
N VAL A 609 -13.85 -21.47 6.72
CA VAL A 609 -12.93 -20.35 6.79
C VAL A 609 -11.49 -20.85 6.99
N GLU A 610 -10.64 -20.57 6.01
CA GLU A 610 -9.19 -20.73 6.08
C GLU A 610 -8.57 -19.41 6.56
N ARG A 611 -7.70 -19.46 7.58
CA ARG A 611 -7.19 -18.27 8.26
C ARG A 611 -5.88 -18.57 9.00
N PHE A 612 -4.86 -17.77 8.69
CA PHE A 612 -3.53 -17.77 9.32
C PHE A 612 -2.87 -16.40 9.12
N LYS A 613 -1.84 -16.09 9.91
CA LYS A 613 -1.05 -14.85 9.81
C LYS A 613 -0.23 -14.87 8.53
N TYR A 614 -0.32 -13.82 7.73
CA TYR A 614 0.32 -13.83 6.43
C TYR A 614 1.61 -13.00 6.46
N PRO A 615 2.81 -13.61 6.30
CA PRO A 615 4.08 -12.89 6.28
C PRO A 615 4.09 -11.76 5.25
N GLY A 616 4.55 -10.57 5.64
CA GLY A 616 4.62 -9.41 4.75
C GLY A 616 3.28 -8.76 4.41
N LEU A 617 2.15 -9.28 4.90
CA LEU A 617 0.84 -8.64 4.75
C LEU A 617 0.64 -7.66 5.91
N TYR A 618 1.24 -6.49 5.78
CA TYR A 618 1.27 -5.50 6.84
C TYR A 618 0.47 -4.26 6.47
N HIS A 619 -0.43 -3.88 7.36
CA HIS A 619 -1.22 -2.68 7.28
C HIS A 619 -0.49 -1.56 8.01
N HIS A 620 -0.12 -0.52 7.27
CA HIS A 620 0.52 0.68 7.78
C HIS A 620 -0.39 1.43 8.73
N PHE A 621 0.19 2.02 9.77
CA PHE A 621 -0.56 2.90 10.64
C PHE A 621 -1.12 4.09 9.86
N HIS A 622 -2.38 4.41 10.12
CA HIS A 622 -3.02 5.66 9.71
C HIS A 622 -4.11 6.02 10.70
N HIS A 623 -4.35 7.31 10.83
CA HIS A 623 -5.43 7.85 11.63
C HIS A 623 -6.74 7.84 10.85
N LYS A 624 -7.86 7.65 11.55
CA LYS A 624 -9.19 7.54 10.91
C LYS A 624 -9.83 8.88 10.56
N ARG A 625 -9.28 9.99 11.05
CA ARG A 625 -9.85 11.34 10.90
C ARG A 625 -9.71 11.83 9.46
N GLY A 626 -10.79 12.40 8.93
CA GLY A 626 -10.82 12.89 7.54
C GLY A 626 -10.93 11.78 6.49
N MET A 627 -10.87 10.51 6.89
CA MET A 627 -11.22 9.41 6.00
C MET A 627 -12.74 9.27 5.87
N TRP A 628 -13.21 9.03 4.65
CA TRP A 628 -14.55 8.48 4.39
C TRP A 628 -15.76 9.34 4.80
N ASP A 629 -15.65 10.68 4.69
CA ASP A 629 -16.71 11.64 5.03
C ASP A 629 -17.28 11.47 6.46
N MET A 630 -16.43 11.04 7.40
CA MET A 630 -16.77 11.10 8.82
C MET A 630 -16.76 12.57 9.24
N GLU A 631 -17.95 13.16 9.38
CA GLU A 631 -18.09 14.37 10.19
C GLU A 631 -17.51 14.07 11.58
N PRO A 632 -16.73 14.99 12.17
CA PRO A 632 -16.25 14.80 13.52
C PRO A 632 -17.46 14.58 14.41
N THR A 633 -17.59 13.35 14.95
CA THR A 633 -18.50 13.11 16.05
C THR A 633 -18.11 14.11 17.12
N THR A 634 -18.98 15.08 17.37
CA THR A 634 -18.88 15.98 18.50
C THR A 634 -18.52 15.14 19.71
N SER A 635 -17.37 15.43 20.30
CA SER A 635 -16.96 14.89 21.60
C SER A 635 -18.17 14.90 22.52
N ASN A 636 -18.65 13.73 22.95
CA ASN A 636 -19.52 13.68 24.11
C ASN A 636 -18.70 14.23 25.28
N PRO A 637 -19.10 15.34 25.91
CA PRO A 637 -18.49 15.72 27.16
C PRO A 637 -18.95 14.72 28.21
N LEU A 638 -18.00 14.04 28.84
CA LEU A 638 -18.07 13.41 30.16
C LEU A 638 -19.36 12.65 30.53
N GLY A 639 -19.21 11.33 30.65
CA GLY A 639 -20.09 10.45 31.43
C GLY A 639 -19.26 9.32 32.02
#